data_AF-A0AA43C3B4-F1
#
_entry.id   AF-A0AA43C3B4-F1
#
_cell.length_a   1.000
_cell.length_b   1.000
_cell.length_c   1.000
_cell.angle_alpha   90.00
_cell.angle_beta   90.00
_cell.angle_gamma   90.00
#
_symmetry.space_group_name_H-M   'P 1'
#
loop_
_entity.id
_entity.type
_entity.pdbx_description
1 polymer ?
#
loop_
_entity_poly.entity_id
_entity_poly.type
_entity_poly.pdbx_seq_one_letter_code
_entity_poly.pdbx_strand_id
1 'polypeptide(L)'
;MKPSQHWGRRQRRLRRAAWAVVAVAVGATVLGLWLRSRSRPETRRPGEDLAEITTRLAGELPAAAPEPRFTDVTAEAGLGSFRAFAGGRSSQLPEDMGAGLAWGDFDRDGDDDLFLVGAGGTMTEPPASWAPSELYENLGDGTFRREAAFPETRILGMSAAWADADGDGWLDLVLTGVDHVLLFWNRQGSFERDDSLSLPGYWAGATWGDFDNDRDPDLYVCGYVRYAPGRGGSQRVSSQYDTAVPYTLNPASFEPERNLLFENDGRGSFTEVAALYGVSNPGGRSLTALWHDFDDDGRLDLYVANDISDNALYLNRGSTFEDAGLAAWVADYRGAMGLAAGDWNRDGDDDLFVTHWIAQENALYDSRLRSVPASAPRPAGETAVPPPTGEPAGPPRPLTFSDVAAPTGLGQIALQAVGWGTEFADFDSDGWLDLFVVNGSTFETAEQPPRLEPQAPFLLWNDGGKRFHDLAPLAEPLARARVGRGLALSDYDADGDVDIALMTLDEGVVLLRNDMPQGRWLELVLRSRGADGEAGSGFGDGATATATVGGLALRRSVGSASYLSQSSRTLHFGLGEAAGVDELEVRWPGGETLSYGGLAADARWEIVEGEPAARRVDRLSRRERVTAFWELQRAAMDAVKIEGDLPKAIGLFVQALELNPDHEDSRYYLANCLAAVGDPSGALAQLEKLTERNPMSHRGYRRWAQVRAMNASGRDDLEAAVEALERALELNPEETGSLISLGEVDLMLGDDAGAEERLEWACRSNPRAVGGFFLRAYISWRRGDGAESVRLLEAAREARGSEWKPEGAAAEGDVKARMHQEESPLARYWQTWDGTPDPDTAFAALHRRLGPAGS
;
A
#
# COMPACT_ATOMS: atom_id res chain seq x y z
N MET A 1 -99.59 14.47 50.24
CA MET A 1 -99.09 13.12 49.88
C MET A 1 -97.57 13.17 49.70
N LYS A 2 -96.82 12.45 50.53
CA LYS A 2 -95.39 12.16 50.30
C LYS A 2 -95.29 11.04 49.26
N PRO A 3 -94.52 11.21 48.18
CA PRO A 3 -93.63 10.12 47.75
C PRO A 3 -92.34 10.67 47.09
N SER A 4 -91.20 10.00 47.01
CA SER A 4 -90.69 8.75 47.53
C SER A 4 -89.17 8.82 47.33
N GLN A 5 -88.40 8.74 48.41
CA GLN A 5 -86.95 8.68 48.36
C GLN A 5 -86.49 7.28 47.93
N HIS A 6 -86.45 6.96 46.63
CA HIS A 6 -85.83 5.70 46.18
C HIS A 6 -85.02 5.73 44.87
N TRP A 7 -84.78 6.88 44.26
CA TRP A 7 -83.96 6.94 43.02
C TRP A 7 -82.47 7.29 43.21
N GLY A 8 -82.04 7.61 44.43
CA GLY A 8 -80.74 8.26 44.68
C GLY A 8 -79.49 7.37 44.53
N ARG A 9 -79.57 6.05 44.74
CA ARG A 9 -78.35 5.18 44.74
C ARG A 9 -77.93 4.71 43.35
N ARG A 10 -78.88 4.37 42.48
CA ARG A 10 -78.58 3.88 41.11
C ARG A 10 -78.11 5.01 40.20
N GLN A 11 -78.73 6.19 40.28
CA GLN A 11 -78.27 7.39 39.56
C GLN A 11 -76.90 7.90 40.05
N ARG A 12 -76.59 7.81 41.36
CA ARG A 12 -75.26 8.17 41.87
C ARG A 12 -74.18 7.17 41.42
N ARG A 13 -74.48 5.87 41.35
CA ARG A 13 -73.55 4.86 40.80
C ARG A 13 -73.32 5.06 39.30
N LEU A 14 -74.37 5.31 38.52
CA LEU A 14 -74.26 5.61 37.09
C LEU A 14 -73.49 6.91 36.83
N ARG A 15 -73.72 7.96 37.63
CA ARG A 15 -72.93 9.20 37.55
C ARG A 15 -71.47 8.99 37.92
N ARG A 16 -71.16 8.21 38.95
CA ARG A 16 -69.77 7.88 39.33
C ARG A 16 -69.06 7.05 38.26
N ALA A 17 -69.76 6.08 37.66
CA ALA A 17 -69.23 5.30 36.54
C ALA A 17 -68.99 6.18 35.31
N ALA A 18 -69.93 7.08 34.98
CA ALA A 18 -69.75 8.05 33.90
C ALA A 18 -68.56 8.99 34.16
N TRP A 19 -68.40 9.51 35.38
CA TRP A 19 -67.24 10.33 35.75
C TRP A 19 -65.93 9.56 35.75
N ALA A 20 -65.92 8.27 36.09
CA ALA A 20 -64.74 7.43 35.98
C ALA A 20 -64.32 7.19 34.52
N VAL A 21 -65.30 6.94 33.63
CA VAL A 21 -65.05 6.81 32.19
C VAL A 21 -64.53 8.12 31.61
N VAL A 22 -65.11 9.26 32.00
CA VAL A 22 -64.62 10.59 31.58
C VAL A 22 -63.21 10.84 32.12
N ALA A 23 -62.92 10.49 33.37
CA ALA A 23 -61.58 10.65 33.95
C ALA A 23 -60.52 9.79 33.26
N VAL A 24 -60.86 8.54 32.90
CA VAL A 24 -59.98 7.66 32.11
C VAL A 24 -59.79 8.19 30.70
N ALA A 25 -60.85 8.67 30.04
CA ALA A 25 -60.76 9.25 28.70
C ALA A 25 -59.92 10.53 28.69
N VAL A 26 -60.11 11.41 29.68
CA VAL A 26 -59.28 12.61 29.85
C VAL A 26 -57.84 12.23 30.18
N GLY A 27 -57.61 11.27 31.08
CA GLY A 27 -56.27 10.77 31.40
C GLY A 27 -55.55 10.18 30.20
N ALA A 28 -56.24 9.37 29.39
CA ALA A 28 -55.70 8.81 28.16
C ALA A 28 -55.47 9.88 27.07
N THR A 29 -56.32 10.91 27.01
CA THR A 29 -56.14 12.03 26.07
C THR A 29 -54.97 12.91 26.49
N VAL A 30 -54.82 13.20 27.79
CA VAL A 30 -53.69 13.96 28.33
C VAL A 30 -52.40 13.16 28.18
N LEU A 31 -52.41 11.85 28.47
CA LEU A 31 -51.27 10.97 28.24
C LEU A 31 -50.94 10.86 26.75
N GLY A 32 -51.94 10.75 25.87
CA GLY A 32 -51.75 10.74 24.43
C GLY A 32 -51.21 12.06 23.88
N LEU A 33 -51.66 13.20 24.40
CA LEU A 33 -51.13 14.53 24.08
C LEU A 33 -49.72 14.72 24.64
N TRP A 34 -49.44 14.23 25.84
CA TRP A 34 -48.13 14.27 26.47
C TRP A 34 -47.12 13.39 25.73
N LEU A 35 -47.50 12.15 25.40
CA LEU A 35 -46.71 11.26 24.55
C LEU A 35 -46.48 11.90 23.18
N ARG A 36 -47.53 12.43 22.52
CA ARG A 36 -47.41 13.12 21.23
C ARG A 36 -46.59 14.42 21.29
N SER A 37 -46.52 15.08 22.45
CA SER A 37 -45.63 16.23 22.66
C SER A 37 -44.17 15.82 22.86
N ARG A 38 -43.91 14.59 23.34
CA ARG A 38 -42.57 14.01 23.48
C ARG A 38 -42.11 13.19 22.28
N SER A 39 -43.04 12.69 21.46
CA SER A 39 -42.77 11.87 20.28
C SER A 39 -42.96 12.61 18.96
N ARG A 40 -43.07 13.96 19.00
CA ARG A 40 -42.71 14.74 17.83
C ARG A 40 -41.19 14.67 17.72
N PRO A 41 -40.60 14.10 16.66
CA PRO A 41 -39.25 14.49 16.30
C PRO A 41 -39.31 16.01 16.13
N GLU A 42 -38.59 16.74 16.98
CA GLU A 42 -38.33 18.14 16.69
C GLU A 42 -37.53 18.13 15.39
N THR A 43 -38.12 18.59 14.29
CA THR A 43 -37.36 18.98 13.11
C THR A 43 -36.56 20.22 13.49
N ARG A 44 -35.40 19.97 14.10
CA ARG A 44 -34.45 21.00 14.52
C ARG A 44 -33.74 21.55 13.32
N ARG A 45 -33.53 22.86 13.31
CA ARG A 45 -32.94 23.56 12.17
C ARG A 45 -31.43 23.69 12.39
N PRO A 46 -30.61 23.66 11.31
CA PRO A 46 -29.21 24.03 11.40
C PRO A 46 -29.04 25.37 12.13
N GLY A 47 -28.21 25.41 13.18
CA GLY A 47 -27.93 26.60 13.99
C GLY A 47 -28.72 26.78 15.29
N GLU A 48 -29.57 25.83 15.69
CA GLU A 48 -30.12 25.82 17.06
C GLU A 48 -29.04 25.42 18.09
N ASP A 49 -29.00 26.14 19.21
CA ASP A 49 -28.01 25.95 20.28
C ASP A 49 -28.21 24.57 20.96
N LEU A 50 -27.40 23.59 20.55
CA LEU A 50 -27.38 22.22 21.11
C LEU A 50 -26.51 22.12 22.37
N ALA A 51 -25.97 23.24 22.87
CA ALA A 51 -25.03 23.26 23.99
C ALA A 51 -25.52 22.44 25.19
N GLU A 52 -26.82 22.40 25.50
CA GLU A 52 -27.30 21.68 26.70
C GLU A 52 -27.20 20.14 26.61
N ILE A 53 -27.16 19.56 25.39
CA ILE A 53 -27.00 18.11 25.16
C ILE A 53 -25.52 17.76 24.97
N THR A 54 -24.81 18.52 24.13
CA THR A 54 -23.37 18.33 23.90
C THR A 54 -22.56 18.57 25.18
N THR A 55 -22.90 19.57 25.99
CA THR A 55 -22.25 19.83 27.30
C THR A 55 -22.56 18.74 28.34
N ARG A 56 -23.67 18.01 28.20
CA ARG A 56 -24.04 16.91 29.11
C ARG A 56 -23.42 15.57 28.67
N LEU A 57 -23.12 15.40 27.38
CA LEU A 57 -22.34 14.29 26.81
C LEU A 57 -20.83 14.49 27.00
N ALA A 58 -20.34 15.73 26.94
CA ALA A 58 -19.00 16.15 27.36
C ALA A 58 -18.81 16.09 28.90
N GLY A 59 -19.77 15.49 29.63
CA GLY A 59 -19.86 15.50 31.09
C GLY A 59 -18.90 14.53 31.77
N GLU A 60 -17.94 15.11 32.50
CA GLU A 60 -16.98 14.51 33.44
C GLU A 60 -16.13 13.36 32.85
N LEU A 61 -14.99 13.74 32.27
CA LEU A 61 -13.92 12.79 31.94
C LEU A 61 -13.58 11.92 33.16
N PRO A 62 -13.43 10.60 33.00
CA PRO A 62 -12.90 9.74 34.03
C PRO A 62 -11.56 10.26 34.55
N ALA A 63 -11.26 10.05 35.84
CA ALA A 63 -9.96 10.43 36.40
C ALA A 63 -8.76 9.70 35.77
N ALA A 64 -9.03 8.61 35.05
CA ALA A 64 -8.05 7.83 34.31
C ALA A 64 -7.88 8.29 32.84
N ALA A 65 -8.67 9.26 32.37
CA ALA A 65 -8.53 9.76 31.00
C ALA A 65 -7.12 10.34 30.78
N PRO A 66 -6.47 9.98 29.66
CA PRO A 66 -5.16 10.52 29.34
C PRO A 66 -5.24 12.02 29.02
N GLU A 67 -4.12 12.71 29.19
CA GLU A 67 -3.99 14.10 28.72
C GLU A 67 -3.61 14.06 27.24
N PRO A 68 -4.46 14.54 26.30
CA PRO A 68 -4.12 14.55 24.90
C PRO A 68 -2.97 15.53 24.63
N ARG A 69 -1.95 15.07 23.92
CA ARG A 69 -0.76 15.84 23.55
C ARG A 69 -0.46 15.55 22.10
N PHE A 70 -0.63 16.58 21.27
CA PHE A 70 -0.34 16.53 19.86
C PHE A 70 0.43 17.79 19.50
N THR A 71 1.33 17.68 18.53
CA THR A 71 2.15 18.79 18.03
C THR A 71 1.96 18.92 16.52
N ASP A 72 1.56 20.09 16.03
CA ASP A 72 1.53 20.37 14.58
C ASP A 72 2.97 20.55 14.08
N VAL A 73 3.52 19.50 13.46
CA VAL A 73 4.89 19.44 12.96
C VAL A 73 4.99 19.74 11.46
N THR A 74 3.87 20.07 10.79
CA THR A 74 3.77 20.23 9.33
C THR A 74 4.89 21.06 8.71
N ALA A 75 5.24 22.19 9.32
CA ALA A 75 6.29 23.08 8.82
C ALA A 75 7.70 22.54 9.08
N GLU A 76 7.91 21.93 10.25
CA GLU A 76 9.20 21.37 10.69
C GLU A 76 9.53 20.11 9.88
N ALA A 77 8.52 19.30 9.59
CA ALA A 77 8.58 18.11 8.75
C ALA A 77 8.77 18.41 7.25
N GLY A 78 8.69 19.69 6.81
CA GLY A 78 8.92 20.06 5.41
C GLY A 78 7.69 19.99 4.49
N LEU A 79 6.49 19.79 5.04
CA LEU A 79 5.23 19.62 4.30
C LEU A 79 4.46 20.93 4.08
N GLY A 80 4.81 22.00 4.80
CA GLY A 80 4.01 23.25 4.86
C GLY A 80 3.82 24.03 3.55
N SER A 81 4.50 23.66 2.46
CA SER A 81 4.34 24.29 1.14
C SER A 81 3.24 23.69 0.28
N PHE A 82 2.79 22.46 0.55
CA PHE A 82 1.76 21.81 -0.27
C PHE A 82 0.42 22.51 -0.13
N ARG A 83 -0.33 22.62 -1.23
CA ARG A 83 -1.70 23.14 -1.24
C ARG A 83 -2.55 22.23 -2.14
N ALA A 84 -3.64 21.72 -1.58
CA ALA A 84 -4.52 20.79 -2.30
C ALA A 84 -5.31 21.49 -3.41
N PHE A 85 -5.70 22.75 -3.23
CA PHE A 85 -6.56 23.48 -4.16
C PHE A 85 -5.94 24.81 -4.60
N ALA A 86 -6.07 25.14 -5.89
CA ALA A 86 -5.58 26.39 -6.47
C ALA A 86 -6.72 27.36 -6.84
N GLY A 87 -6.61 28.60 -6.40
CA GLY A 87 -7.54 29.69 -6.73
C GLY A 87 -8.72 29.81 -5.77
N GLY A 88 -9.74 30.58 -6.15
CA GLY A 88 -10.96 30.76 -5.36
C GLY A 88 -12.08 29.85 -5.86
N ARG A 89 -12.79 29.19 -4.94
CA ARG A 89 -13.96 28.35 -5.27
C ARG A 89 -15.01 29.14 -6.07
N SER A 90 -15.58 28.44 -7.05
CA SER A 90 -16.73 28.84 -7.86
C SER A 90 -18.03 28.12 -7.46
N SER A 91 -18.01 27.47 -6.28
CA SER A 91 -19.14 26.78 -5.64
C SER A 91 -19.73 25.68 -6.53
N GLN A 92 -18.84 24.80 -7.01
CA GLN A 92 -19.17 23.60 -7.77
C GLN A 92 -18.87 22.36 -6.94
N LEU A 93 -19.73 21.33 -7.01
CA LEU A 93 -19.58 20.10 -6.24
C LEU A 93 -18.14 19.52 -6.24
N PRO A 94 -17.43 19.40 -7.39
CA PRO A 94 -16.06 18.89 -7.38
C PRO A 94 -15.03 19.69 -6.59
N GLU A 95 -15.28 20.99 -6.39
CA GLU A 95 -14.37 21.85 -5.62
C GLU A 95 -14.56 21.69 -4.10
N ASP A 96 -15.63 21.03 -3.65
CA ASP A 96 -16.04 20.97 -2.24
C ASP A 96 -15.66 19.66 -1.58
N MET A 97 -15.59 18.59 -2.38
CA MET A 97 -15.27 17.25 -1.90
C MET A 97 -13.83 17.17 -1.38
N GLY A 98 -12.95 18.01 -1.91
CA GLY A 98 -11.52 17.98 -1.62
C GLY A 98 -10.87 16.66 -2.02
N ALA A 99 -9.78 16.32 -1.36
CA ALA A 99 -8.98 15.16 -1.71
C ALA A 99 -8.47 14.43 -0.47
N GLY A 100 -7.92 13.24 -0.68
CA GLY A 100 -7.26 12.44 0.34
C GLY A 100 -5.73 12.43 0.23
N LEU A 101 -5.14 11.45 0.89
CA LEU A 101 -3.70 11.22 1.03
C LEU A 101 -3.43 9.73 1.22
N ALA A 102 -2.22 9.25 0.92
CA ALA A 102 -1.87 7.85 1.09
C ALA A 102 -0.45 7.68 1.66
N TRP A 103 -0.36 6.89 2.74
CA TRP A 103 0.92 6.41 3.28
C TRP A 103 1.37 5.14 2.55
N GLY A 104 2.66 5.04 2.28
CA GLY A 104 3.30 3.81 1.79
C GLY A 104 4.78 3.98 1.51
N ASP A 105 5.57 2.97 1.86
CA ASP A 105 7.01 2.85 1.58
C ASP A 105 7.27 2.62 0.08
N PHE A 106 7.37 3.70 -0.71
CA PHE A 106 7.47 3.58 -2.18
C PHE A 106 8.88 3.19 -2.63
N ASP A 107 9.90 3.43 -1.81
CA ASP A 107 11.30 3.21 -2.16
C ASP A 107 11.95 2.00 -1.45
N ARG A 108 11.20 1.34 -0.57
CA ARG A 108 11.57 0.19 0.25
C ARG A 108 12.66 0.47 1.28
N ASP A 109 12.77 1.70 1.78
CA ASP A 109 13.73 2.04 2.81
C ASP A 109 13.24 1.72 4.24
N GLY A 110 11.99 1.29 4.34
CA GLY A 110 11.31 0.86 5.56
C GLY A 110 10.55 1.97 6.28
N ASP A 111 10.60 3.21 5.80
CA ASP A 111 9.87 4.36 6.30
C ASP A 111 8.65 4.64 5.41
N ASP A 112 7.48 4.91 5.99
CA ASP A 112 6.30 5.21 5.17
C ASP A 112 6.43 6.61 4.58
N ASP A 113 6.26 6.72 3.26
CA ASP A 113 6.25 7.98 2.53
C ASP A 113 4.83 8.51 2.33
N LEU A 114 4.73 9.80 2.03
CA LEU A 114 3.43 10.48 1.96
C LEU A 114 3.11 10.97 0.55
N PHE A 115 2.05 10.42 -0.04
CA PHE A 115 1.47 10.93 -1.27
C PHE A 115 0.28 11.85 -0.98
N LEU A 116 0.33 13.06 -1.54
CA LEU A 116 -0.67 14.11 -1.33
C LEU A 116 -1.42 14.41 -2.63
N VAL A 117 -2.73 14.16 -2.64
CA VAL A 117 -3.57 14.37 -3.82
C VAL A 117 -3.89 15.86 -3.99
N GLY A 118 -3.67 16.38 -5.20
CA GLY A 118 -4.16 17.69 -5.59
C GLY A 118 -5.67 17.64 -5.87
N ALA A 119 -6.46 18.37 -5.09
CA ALA A 119 -7.89 18.61 -5.34
C ALA A 119 -8.15 19.54 -6.56
N GLY A 120 -7.09 19.94 -7.26
CA GLY A 120 -7.15 20.71 -8.48
C GLY A 120 -7.28 22.22 -8.22
N GLY A 121 -8.33 22.83 -8.75
CA GLY A 121 -8.54 24.25 -8.64
C GLY A 121 -9.89 24.69 -9.17
N THR A 122 -10.08 26.00 -9.25
CA THR A 122 -11.37 26.56 -9.67
C THR A 122 -11.74 26.10 -11.09
N MET A 123 -12.96 25.58 -11.24
CA MET A 123 -13.45 25.01 -12.51
C MET A 123 -13.65 26.06 -13.60
N THR A 124 -13.58 27.35 -13.25
CA THR A 124 -13.60 28.46 -14.22
C THR A 124 -12.23 28.75 -14.85
N GLU A 125 -11.16 28.14 -14.33
CA GLU A 125 -9.80 28.29 -14.84
C GLU A 125 -9.33 26.98 -15.51
N PRO A 126 -8.34 27.05 -16.44
CA PRO A 126 -7.88 25.87 -17.15
C PRO A 126 -7.07 24.91 -16.24
N PRO A 127 -7.07 23.59 -16.53
CA PRO A 127 -6.34 22.59 -15.73
C PRO A 127 -4.86 22.90 -15.50
N ALA A 128 -4.19 23.56 -16.44
CA ALA A 128 -2.79 23.96 -16.29
C ALA A 128 -2.52 24.88 -15.07
N SER A 129 -3.57 25.51 -14.51
CA SER A 129 -3.49 26.35 -13.31
C SER A 129 -3.82 25.62 -12.00
N TRP A 130 -4.38 24.42 -12.08
CA TRP A 130 -4.82 23.63 -10.92
C TRP A 130 -3.63 23.08 -10.15
N ALA A 131 -3.78 22.83 -8.84
CA ALA A 131 -2.74 22.18 -8.04
C ALA A 131 -2.50 20.73 -8.51
N PRO A 132 -1.23 20.30 -8.68
CA PRO A 132 -0.91 18.91 -8.92
C PRO A 132 -0.83 18.13 -7.60
N SER A 133 -0.80 16.81 -7.71
CA SER A 133 -0.41 15.92 -6.60
C SER A 133 1.11 15.87 -6.44
N GLU A 134 1.56 15.51 -5.24
CA GLU A 134 2.98 15.51 -4.85
C GLU A 134 3.34 14.29 -3.99
N LEU A 135 4.54 13.75 -4.19
CA LEU A 135 5.13 12.69 -3.37
C LEU A 135 6.23 13.26 -2.49
N TYR A 136 6.19 12.90 -1.22
CA TYR A 136 7.15 13.29 -0.18
C TYR A 136 7.79 12.03 0.42
N GLU A 137 9.10 11.88 0.19
CA GLU A 137 9.94 10.84 0.77
C GLU A 137 10.20 11.15 2.25
N ASN A 138 9.96 10.18 3.13
CA ASN A 138 10.30 10.23 4.53
C ASN A 138 11.80 9.94 4.73
N LEU A 139 12.51 10.83 5.42
CA LEU A 139 13.95 10.70 5.59
C LEU A 139 14.36 9.87 6.82
N GLY A 140 13.40 9.34 7.56
CA GLY A 140 13.60 8.54 8.79
C GLY A 140 14.11 9.36 9.97
N ASP A 141 13.97 10.68 9.92
CA ASP A 141 14.34 11.62 11.00
C ASP A 141 13.22 12.60 11.38
N GLY A 142 11.99 12.23 11.02
CA GLY A 142 10.79 13.05 11.19
C GLY A 142 10.64 14.18 10.17
N THR A 143 11.47 14.21 9.11
CA THR A 143 11.37 15.20 8.03
C THR A 143 11.17 14.54 6.67
N PHE A 144 10.56 15.31 5.76
CA PHE A 144 10.23 14.87 4.42
C PHE A 144 10.97 15.68 3.35
N ARG A 145 11.30 15.00 2.25
CA ARG A 145 11.79 15.62 1.03
C ARG A 145 10.77 15.44 -0.07
N ARG A 146 10.35 16.53 -0.71
CA ARG A 146 9.54 16.45 -1.94
C ARG A 146 10.37 15.78 -3.04
N GLU A 147 9.96 14.60 -3.46
CA GLU A 147 10.62 13.83 -4.51
C GLU A 147 10.11 14.25 -5.89
N ALA A 148 8.79 14.29 -6.07
CA ALA A 148 8.18 14.64 -7.36
C ALA A 148 6.92 15.51 -7.20
N ALA A 149 6.76 16.41 -8.15
CA ALA A 149 5.46 17.01 -8.47
C ALA A 149 4.94 16.26 -9.69
N PHE A 150 3.73 15.72 -9.65
CA PHE A 150 3.14 14.98 -10.77
C PHE A 150 2.29 15.94 -11.62
N PRO A 151 2.86 16.80 -12.50
CA PRO A 151 2.12 17.82 -13.23
C PRO A 151 0.96 17.29 -14.08
N GLU A 152 1.03 16.03 -14.51
CA GLU A 152 0.00 15.29 -15.22
C GLU A 152 -1.24 14.99 -14.36
N THR A 153 -1.15 15.18 -13.05
CA THR A 153 -2.24 15.05 -12.08
C THR A 153 -2.90 16.39 -11.74
N ARG A 154 -2.72 17.42 -12.59
CA ARG A 154 -3.51 18.66 -12.51
C ARG A 154 -4.94 18.40 -12.97
N ILE A 155 -5.67 17.69 -12.14
CA ILE A 155 -7.05 17.26 -12.31
C ILE A 155 -7.86 17.65 -11.08
N LEU A 156 -9.17 17.41 -11.10
CA LEU A 156 -9.99 17.45 -9.88
C LEU A 156 -9.81 16.11 -9.16
N GLY A 157 -8.67 15.97 -8.47
CA GLY A 157 -8.26 14.73 -7.81
C GLY A 157 -9.06 14.44 -6.55
N MET A 158 -9.24 13.16 -6.24
CA MET A 158 -10.05 12.66 -5.15
C MET A 158 -9.22 11.74 -4.23
N SER A 159 -8.96 10.50 -4.65
CA SER A 159 -8.32 9.46 -3.84
C SER A 159 -6.94 9.09 -4.36
N ALA A 160 -6.10 8.57 -3.47
CA ALA A 160 -4.90 7.82 -3.81
C ALA A 160 -4.85 6.52 -3.00
N ALA A 161 -4.29 5.46 -3.58
CA ALA A 161 -4.06 4.19 -2.89
C ALA A 161 -2.85 3.47 -3.49
N TRP A 162 -2.07 2.81 -2.63
CA TRP A 162 -0.85 2.10 -2.99
C TRP A 162 -1.07 0.58 -2.99
N ALA A 163 -0.52 -0.16 -3.93
CA ALA A 163 -0.40 -1.63 -3.87
C ALA A 163 0.78 -2.11 -4.73
N ASP A 164 1.34 -3.28 -4.44
CA ASP A 164 2.25 -3.97 -5.35
C ASP A 164 1.40 -4.71 -6.39
N ALA A 165 1.01 -4.02 -7.46
CA ALA A 165 -0.03 -4.51 -8.37
C ALA A 165 0.54 -5.39 -9.50
N ASP A 166 1.83 -5.28 -9.81
CA ASP A 166 2.51 -6.19 -10.75
C ASP A 166 3.39 -7.26 -10.07
N GLY A 167 3.38 -7.32 -8.72
CA GLY A 167 4.06 -8.33 -7.94
C GLY A 167 5.59 -8.19 -7.95
N ASP A 168 6.12 -7.04 -8.39
CA ASP A 168 7.55 -6.79 -8.41
C ASP A 168 8.10 -6.36 -7.03
N GLY A 169 7.19 -6.04 -6.11
CA GLY A 169 7.32 -5.63 -4.71
C GLY A 169 7.43 -4.13 -4.47
N TRP A 170 7.43 -3.30 -5.51
CA TRP A 170 7.43 -1.85 -5.39
C TRP A 170 5.98 -1.37 -5.38
N LEU A 171 5.67 -0.41 -4.51
CA LEU A 171 4.31 0.11 -4.44
C LEU A 171 3.96 0.92 -5.68
N ASP A 172 2.95 0.48 -6.42
CA ASP A 172 2.28 1.18 -7.50
C ASP A 172 1.15 2.05 -6.97
N LEU A 173 0.91 3.16 -7.67
CA LEU A 173 -0.04 4.17 -7.23
C LEU A 173 -1.26 4.23 -8.16
N VAL A 174 -2.45 4.15 -7.60
CA VAL A 174 -3.67 4.62 -8.29
C VAL A 174 -4.08 5.99 -7.77
N LEU A 175 -4.57 6.82 -8.68
CA LEU A 175 -5.15 8.12 -8.39
C LEU A 175 -6.50 8.27 -9.11
N THR A 176 -7.53 8.66 -8.36
CA THR A 176 -8.87 8.93 -8.92
C THR A 176 -9.17 10.42 -8.96
N GLY A 177 -10.09 10.79 -9.84
CA GLY A 177 -10.63 12.14 -9.91
C GLY A 177 -11.77 12.24 -10.92
N VAL A 178 -12.25 13.46 -11.13
CA VAL A 178 -13.23 13.71 -12.19
C VAL A 178 -12.60 13.41 -13.55
N ASP A 179 -13.24 12.51 -14.30
CA ASP A 179 -12.87 11.99 -15.62
C ASP A 179 -11.54 11.21 -15.69
N HIS A 180 -11.00 10.80 -14.54
CA HIS A 180 -9.68 10.16 -14.47
C HIS A 180 -9.63 9.03 -13.42
N VAL A 181 -9.13 7.87 -13.87
CA VAL A 181 -8.47 6.86 -13.04
C VAL A 181 -7.08 6.71 -13.64
N LEU A 182 -6.05 7.09 -12.90
CA LEU A 182 -4.66 7.08 -13.35
C LEU A 182 -3.91 6.02 -12.56
N LEU A 183 -3.14 5.19 -13.27
CA LEU A 183 -2.24 4.22 -12.67
C LEU A 183 -0.80 4.65 -12.92
N PHE A 184 0.06 4.50 -11.92
CA PHE A 184 1.49 4.76 -12.03
C PHE A 184 2.26 3.53 -11.54
N TRP A 185 2.97 2.89 -12.47
CA TRP A 185 3.86 1.77 -12.19
C TRP A 185 5.16 2.28 -11.56
N ASN A 186 5.55 1.71 -10.43
CA ASN A 186 6.77 2.08 -9.72
C ASN A 186 7.94 1.23 -10.19
N ARG A 187 8.68 1.76 -11.16
CA ARG A 187 9.93 1.20 -11.68
C ARG A 187 11.09 1.55 -10.75
N GLN A 188 11.08 0.96 -9.54
CA GLN A 188 12.16 1.03 -8.55
C GLN A 188 12.49 2.45 -8.08
N GLY A 189 11.47 3.21 -7.65
CA GLY A 189 11.55 4.60 -7.21
C GLY A 189 11.24 5.62 -8.31
N SER A 190 10.98 5.18 -9.55
CA SER A 190 10.55 6.04 -10.65
C SER A 190 9.17 5.64 -11.15
N PHE A 191 8.34 6.59 -11.54
CA PHE A 191 6.95 6.33 -11.89
C PHE A 191 6.70 6.41 -13.40
N GLU A 192 6.02 5.40 -13.93
CA GLU A 192 5.53 5.33 -15.31
C GLU A 192 4.00 5.35 -15.31
N ARG A 193 3.40 6.35 -15.98
CA ARG A 193 1.94 6.45 -16.10
C ARG A 193 1.39 5.42 -17.08
N ASP A 194 0.34 4.72 -16.67
CA ASP A 194 -0.53 3.91 -17.50
C ASP A 194 -1.97 4.49 -17.52
N ASP A 195 -2.51 4.59 -18.73
CA ASP A 195 -3.85 5.10 -19.01
C ASP A 195 -4.88 3.98 -19.27
N SER A 196 -4.50 2.71 -19.11
CA SER A 196 -5.34 1.53 -19.34
C SER A 196 -6.65 1.54 -18.53
N LEU A 197 -6.61 2.11 -17.31
CA LEU A 197 -7.76 2.26 -16.42
C LEU A 197 -8.58 3.54 -16.66
N SER A 198 -8.10 4.45 -17.51
CA SER A 198 -8.65 5.81 -17.63
C SER A 198 -10.03 5.80 -18.28
N LEU A 199 -11.05 6.15 -17.49
CA LEU A 199 -12.45 6.20 -17.91
C LEU A 199 -13.08 7.55 -17.54
N PRO A 200 -14.02 8.08 -18.35
CA PRO A 200 -14.79 9.28 -17.97
C PRO A 200 -15.80 8.94 -16.88
N GLY A 201 -15.99 9.85 -15.93
CA GLY A 201 -16.85 9.62 -14.75
C GLY A 201 -16.36 10.38 -13.53
N TYR A 202 -17.21 10.52 -12.51
CA TYR A 202 -16.78 11.12 -11.25
C TYR A 202 -16.33 10.02 -10.28
N TRP A 203 -15.03 9.73 -10.30
CA TRP A 203 -14.42 8.69 -9.49
C TRP A 203 -13.96 9.25 -8.14
N ALA A 204 -14.49 8.70 -7.06
CA ALA A 204 -14.20 9.07 -5.67
C ALA A 204 -13.17 8.10 -5.06
N GLY A 205 -13.48 7.43 -3.95
CA GLY A 205 -12.54 6.51 -3.29
C GLY A 205 -12.07 5.36 -4.17
N ALA A 206 -10.81 4.95 -3.99
CA ALA A 206 -10.21 3.74 -4.57
C ALA A 206 -9.60 2.90 -3.45
N THR A 207 -9.78 1.58 -3.52
CA THR A 207 -9.20 0.63 -2.55
C THR A 207 -8.74 -0.64 -3.26
N TRP A 208 -7.61 -1.16 -2.81
CA TRP A 208 -7.04 -2.42 -3.26
C TRP A 208 -7.52 -3.57 -2.38
N GLY A 209 -7.72 -4.76 -2.95
CA GLY A 209 -8.03 -5.98 -2.20
C GLY A 209 -8.05 -7.19 -3.13
N ASP A 210 -7.47 -8.30 -2.68
CA ASP A 210 -7.48 -9.60 -3.38
C ASP A 210 -8.83 -10.29 -3.11
N PHE A 211 -9.82 -10.05 -3.96
CA PHE A 211 -11.19 -10.50 -3.67
C PHE A 211 -11.42 -11.96 -4.07
N ASP A 212 -10.65 -12.52 -4.99
CA ASP A 212 -10.79 -13.89 -5.46
C ASP A 212 -9.73 -14.86 -4.89
N ASN A 213 -8.85 -14.36 -4.01
CA ASN A 213 -7.77 -15.06 -3.32
C ASN A 213 -6.73 -15.64 -4.29
N ASP A 214 -6.44 -14.95 -5.39
CA ASP A 214 -5.42 -15.35 -6.35
C ASP A 214 -4.03 -14.76 -6.06
N ARG A 215 -3.94 -13.85 -5.07
CA ARG A 215 -2.77 -13.11 -4.59
C ARG A 215 -2.37 -11.90 -5.45
N ASP A 216 -3.18 -11.52 -6.40
CA ASP A 216 -2.98 -10.32 -7.21
C ASP A 216 -3.96 -9.23 -6.73
N PRO A 217 -3.49 -8.06 -6.25
CA PRO A 217 -4.41 -7.04 -5.75
C PRO A 217 -5.36 -6.51 -6.83
N ASP A 218 -6.66 -6.62 -6.58
CA ASP A 218 -7.70 -6.02 -7.43
C ASP A 218 -8.06 -4.61 -6.98
N LEU A 219 -8.62 -3.82 -7.89
CA LEU A 219 -8.95 -2.42 -7.64
C LEU A 219 -10.46 -2.17 -7.68
N TYR A 220 -11.02 -1.69 -6.58
CA TYR A 220 -12.39 -1.18 -6.54
C TYR A 220 -12.41 0.35 -6.56
N VAL A 221 -13.22 0.95 -7.43
CA VAL A 221 -13.35 2.40 -7.61
C VAL A 221 -14.80 2.84 -7.44
N CYS A 222 -15.02 3.78 -6.52
CA CYS A 222 -16.32 4.36 -6.24
C CYS A 222 -16.73 5.39 -7.31
N GLY A 223 -17.91 5.23 -7.91
CA GLY A 223 -18.55 6.24 -8.75
C GLY A 223 -19.50 7.10 -7.92
N TYR A 224 -19.33 8.41 -7.95
CA TYR A 224 -20.13 9.32 -7.14
C TYR A 224 -21.42 9.76 -7.85
N VAL A 225 -21.31 10.69 -8.80
CA VAL A 225 -22.46 11.21 -9.55
C VAL A 225 -22.09 11.54 -10.99
N ARG A 226 -23.09 11.51 -11.88
CA ARG A 226 -22.99 12.00 -13.26
C ARG A 226 -23.00 13.52 -13.28
N TYR A 227 -21.86 14.10 -12.94
CA TYR A 227 -21.68 15.53 -12.89
C TYR A 227 -21.69 16.16 -14.29
N ALA A 228 -22.37 17.30 -14.44
CA ALA A 228 -22.45 18.03 -15.70
C ALA A 228 -22.27 19.53 -15.44
N PRO A 229 -21.10 20.11 -15.75
CA PRO A 229 -20.84 21.52 -15.50
C PRO A 229 -21.78 22.44 -16.32
N GLY A 230 -22.20 23.56 -15.73
CA GLY A 230 -22.80 24.67 -16.49
C GLY A 230 -24.30 24.61 -16.81
N ARG A 231 -25.11 23.72 -16.21
CA ARG A 231 -26.60 23.76 -16.35
C ARG A 231 -27.28 24.91 -15.57
N GLY A 232 -26.82 26.16 -15.71
CA GLY A 232 -27.55 27.39 -15.34
C GLY A 232 -28.19 27.43 -13.94
N GLY A 233 -27.61 26.70 -12.97
CA GLY A 233 -28.24 26.36 -11.71
C GLY A 233 -27.77 27.16 -10.51
N SER A 234 -26.80 28.07 -10.66
CA SER A 234 -26.28 28.90 -9.54
C SER A 234 -27.34 29.82 -8.90
N GLN A 235 -28.51 29.97 -9.54
CA GLN A 235 -29.69 30.68 -9.01
C GLN A 235 -30.81 29.73 -8.54
N ARG A 236 -30.65 28.41 -8.68
CA ARG A 236 -31.62 27.39 -8.29
C ARG A 236 -31.21 26.81 -6.94
N VAL A 237 -32.14 26.87 -5.99
CA VAL A 237 -32.02 26.25 -4.67
C VAL A 237 -32.71 24.89 -4.74
N SER A 238 -32.03 23.84 -4.32
CA SER A 238 -32.64 22.54 -4.00
C SER A 238 -32.75 22.40 -2.48
N SER A 239 -33.56 21.44 -2.03
CA SER A 239 -33.70 21.13 -0.61
C SER A 239 -33.01 19.79 -0.34
N GLN A 240 -32.13 19.75 0.66
CA GLN A 240 -31.57 18.53 1.23
C GLN A 240 -31.93 18.54 2.72
N TYR A 241 -32.75 17.58 3.15
CA TYR A 241 -33.31 17.52 4.51
C TYR A 241 -33.90 18.85 5.00
N ASP A 242 -34.76 19.47 4.21
CA ASP A 242 -35.42 20.77 4.48
C ASP A 242 -34.47 21.99 4.56
N THR A 243 -33.19 21.82 4.19
CA THR A 243 -32.20 22.91 4.09
C THR A 243 -31.97 23.31 2.64
N ALA A 244 -32.01 24.61 2.37
CA ALA A 244 -31.73 25.19 1.06
C ALA A 244 -30.24 25.07 0.73
N VAL A 245 -29.89 24.25 -0.27
CA VAL A 245 -28.53 24.10 -0.79
C VAL A 245 -28.52 24.55 -2.26
N PRO A 246 -27.49 25.29 -2.72
CA PRO A 246 -27.34 25.59 -4.15
C PRO A 246 -27.38 24.30 -4.99
N TYR A 247 -28.11 24.31 -6.11
CA TYR A 247 -28.25 23.13 -6.98
C TYR A 247 -26.89 22.52 -7.39
N THR A 248 -25.88 23.36 -7.60
CA THR A 248 -24.53 22.93 -8.00
C THR A 248 -23.74 22.23 -6.90
N LEU A 249 -24.21 22.27 -5.65
CA LEU A 249 -23.57 21.68 -4.47
C LEU A 249 -24.37 20.51 -3.89
N ASN A 250 -25.59 20.24 -4.36
CA ASN A 250 -26.45 19.18 -3.83
C ASN A 250 -26.33 17.90 -4.68
N PRO A 251 -25.75 16.80 -4.14
CA PRO A 251 -25.54 15.53 -4.85
C PRO A 251 -26.83 14.87 -5.34
N ALA A 252 -27.94 15.06 -4.62
CA ALA A 252 -29.25 14.57 -5.02
C ALA A 252 -29.79 15.23 -6.31
N SER A 253 -29.12 16.27 -6.80
CA SER A 253 -29.44 16.94 -8.06
C SER A 253 -28.86 16.24 -9.29
N PHE A 254 -28.03 15.22 -9.09
CA PHE A 254 -27.36 14.44 -10.12
C PHE A 254 -27.76 12.97 -10.04
N GLU A 255 -27.74 12.31 -11.20
CA GLU A 255 -27.92 10.86 -11.27
C GLU A 255 -26.69 10.17 -10.68
N PRO A 256 -26.85 9.03 -9.98
CA PRO A 256 -25.72 8.23 -9.50
C PRO A 256 -24.82 7.76 -10.64
N GLU A 257 -23.53 7.57 -10.34
CA GLU A 257 -22.59 6.88 -11.23
C GLU A 257 -22.29 5.48 -10.68
N ARG A 258 -22.14 4.49 -11.56
CA ARG A 258 -21.83 3.11 -11.14
C ARG A 258 -20.40 3.03 -10.59
N ASN A 259 -20.15 2.05 -9.72
CA ASN A 259 -18.81 1.68 -9.29
C ASN A 259 -18.12 0.75 -10.30
N LEU A 260 -16.80 0.65 -10.21
CA LEU A 260 -15.95 -0.21 -11.02
C LEU A 260 -15.19 -1.18 -10.11
N LEU A 261 -14.91 -2.37 -10.62
CA LEU A 261 -14.07 -3.39 -10.02
C LEU A 261 -13.18 -3.89 -11.14
N PHE A 262 -11.88 -3.73 -11.00
CA PHE A 262 -10.88 -4.16 -11.96
C PHE A 262 -10.19 -5.40 -11.42
N GLU A 263 -10.48 -6.54 -12.05
CA GLU A 263 -9.81 -7.83 -11.80
C GLU A 263 -8.42 -7.79 -12.42
N ASN A 264 -7.39 -8.06 -11.62
CA ASN A 264 -5.99 -8.11 -12.05
C ASN A 264 -5.65 -9.51 -12.58
N ASP A 265 -4.83 -9.62 -13.63
CA ASP A 265 -4.41 -10.91 -14.20
C ASP A 265 -3.02 -11.39 -13.73
N GLY A 266 -2.46 -10.71 -12.72
CA GLY A 266 -1.12 -10.95 -12.17
C GLY A 266 0.02 -10.52 -13.07
N ARG A 267 -0.27 -9.82 -14.18
CA ARG A 267 0.73 -9.32 -15.15
C ARG A 267 0.61 -7.82 -15.39
N GLY A 268 -0.07 -7.13 -14.48
CA GLY A 268 -0.33 -5.70 -14.57
C GLY A 268 -1.39 -5.34 -15.63
N SER A 269 -2.29 -6.26 -15.97
CA SER A 269 -3.44 -5.99 -16.84
C SER A 269 -4.75 -6.19 -16.10
N PHE A 270 -5.71 -5.30 -16.36
CA PHE A 270 -6.95 -5.20 -15.61
C PHE A 270 -8.20 -5.39 -16.47
N THR A 271 -9.21 -6.06 -15.92
CA THR A 271 -10.53 -6.24 -16.56
C THR A 271 -11.65 -5.68 -15.68
N GLU A 272 -12.51 -4.81 -16.21
CA GLU A 272 -13.66 -4.30 -15.45
C GLU A 272 -14.77 -5.34 -15.35
N VAL A 273 -15.12 -5.74 -14.12
CA VAL A 273 -16.00 -6.88 -13.81
C VAL A 273 -17.09 -6.56 -12.78
N ALA A 274 -17.30 -5.30 -12.36
CA ALA A 274 -18.22 -4.98 -11.26
C ALA A 274 -19.66 -5.44 -11.51
N ALA A 275 -20.14 -5.29 -12.75
CA ALA A 275 -21.49 -5.73 -13.13
C ALA A 275 -21.60 -7.27 -13.19
N LEU A 276 -20.51 -7.96 -13.52
CA LEU A 276 -20.45 -9.43 -13.56
C LEU A 276 -20.56 -10.01 -12.15
N TYR A 277 -19.81 -9.44 -11.20
CA TYR A 277 -19.78 -9.89 -9.81
C TYR A 277 -20.90 -9.33 -8.93
N GLY A 278 -21.65 -8.33 -9.42
CA GLY A 278 -22.83 -7.78 -8.74
C GLY A 278 -22.54 -6.58 -7.83
N VAL A 279 -21.34 -6.01 -7.88
CA VAL A 279 -20.87 -4.93 -7.01
C VAL A 279 -20.85 -3.54 -7.67
N SER A 280 -21.41 -3.40 -8.87
CA SER A 280 -21.44 -2.13 -9.62
C SER A 280 -22.27 -0.99 -8.98
N ASN A 281 -23.04 -1.27 -7.93
CA ASN A 281 -23.87 -0.32 -7.18
C ASN A 281 -24.45 0.87 -8.00
N PRO A 282 -25.25 0.64 -9.06
CA PRO A 282 -25.62 1.69 -10.02
C PRO A 282 -26.59 2.74 -9.47
N GLY A 283 -27.15 2.52 -8.28
CA GLY A 283 -27.99 3.49 -7.56
C GLY A 283 -27.27 4.20 -6.41
N GLY A 284 -26.05 3.75 -6.08
CA GLY A 284 -25.22 4.31 -5.03
C GLY A 284 -24.52 5.58 -5.49
N ARG A 285 -24.45 6.57 -4.61
CA ARG A 285 -23.58 7.73 -4.78
C ARG A 285 -22.34 7.48 -3.94
N SER A 286 -21.48 6.61 -4.44
CA SER A 286 -20.42 6.02 -3.63
C SER A 286 -19.28 6.99 -3.45
N LEU A 287 -18.80 7.12 -2.21
CA LEU A 287 -17.67 7.98 -1.88
C LEU A 287 -16.43 7.19 -1.44
N THR A 288 -16.61 6.08 -0.73
CA THR A 288 -15.53 5.26 -0.18
C THR A 288 -16.01 3.83 -0.03
N ALA A 289 -15.10 2.87 -0.14
CA ALA A 289 -15.39 1.45 0.05
C ALA A 289 -14.26 0.79 0.85
N LEU A 290 -14.61 -0.24 1.62
CA LEU A 290 -13.72 -0.97 2.51
C LEU A 290 -13.79 -2.47 2.19
N TRP A 291 -12.64 -3.06 1.89
CA TRP A 291 -12.46 -4.51 1.89
C TRP A 291 -12.23 -5.01 3.31
N HIS A 292 -13.00 -6.02 3.72
CA HIS A 292 -12.84 -6.66 5.03
C HIS A 292 -13.53 -8.03 5.05
N ASP A 293 -13.03 -8.98 5.83
CA ASP A 293 -13.68 -10.29 6.02
C ASP A 293 -14.68 -10.22 7.18
N PHE A 294 -15.90 -9.72 6.92
CA PHE A 294 -16.88 -9.43 7.96
C PHE A 294 -17.54 -10.70 8.53
N ASP A 295 -17.58 -11.81 7.78
CA ASP A 295 -18.18 -13.08 8.23
C ASP A 295 -17.14 -14.14 8.66
N ASP A 296 -15.87 -13.74 8.75
CA ASP A 296 -14.70 -14.54 9.15
C ASP A 296 -14.51 -15.82 8.30
N ASP A 297 -14.85 -15.79 7.01
CA ASP A 297 -14.82 -16.96 6.12
C ASP A 297 -13.56 -17.08 5.24
N GLY A 298 -12.64 -16.13 5.37
CA GLY A 298 -11.36 -16.09 4.67
C GLY A 298 -11.44 -15.50 3.26
N ARG A 299 -12.55 -14.85 2.89
CA ARG A 299 -12.69 -14.05 1.67
C ARG A 299 -13.01 -12.61 2.02
N LEU A 300 -12.49 -11.67 1.24
CA LEU A 300 -12.80 -10.26 1.44
C LEU A 300 -14.22 -9.94 0.96
N ASP A 301 -15.01 -9.42 1.88
CA ASP A 301 -16.29 -8.77 1.63
C ASP A 301 -16.08 -7.28 1.36
N LEU A 302 -17.10 -6.61 0.82
CA LEU A 302 -17.01 -5.19 0.46
C LEU A 302 -18.13 -4.38 1.10
N TYR A 303 -17.77 -3.36 1.89
CA TYR A 303 -18.72 -2.34 2.35
C TYR A 303 -18.55 -1.06 1.54
N VAL A 304 -19.65 -0.48 1.04
CA VAL A 304 -19.66 0.75 0.23
C VAL A 304 -20.45 1.84 0.93
N ALA A 305 -19.76 2.94 1.26
CA ALA A 305 -20.35 4.16 1.80
C ALA A 305 -20.96 5.01 0.68
N ASN A 306 -22.24 5.29 0.82
CA ASN A 306 -23.04 6.06 -0.11
C ASN A 306 -23.53 7.36 0.50
N ASP A 307 -23.44 8.44 -0.27
CA ASP A 307 -23.98 9.74 0.10
C ASP A 307 -25.44 9.88 -0.35
N ILE A 308 -26.39 9.92 0.60
CA ILE A 308 -27.84 10.08 0.32
C ILE A 308 -28.38 8.96 -0.60
N SER A 309 -27.85 7.76 -0.43
CA SER A 309 -28.27 6.50 -1.04
C SER A 309 -27.98 5.39 -0.02
N ASP A 310 -28.65 4.23 -0.13
CA ASP A 310 -28.41 3.12 0.80
C ASP A 310 -26.95 2.63 0.69
N ASN A 311 -26.24 2.54 1.81
CA ASN A 311 -24.97 1.82 1.90
C ASN A 311 -25.17 0.34 1.51
N ALA A 312 -24.13 -0.28 0.97
CA ALA A 312 -24.18 -1.68 0.57
C ALA A 312 -23.12 -2.50 1.31
N LEU A 313 -23.49 -3.71 1.75
CA LEU A 313 -22.56 -4.72 2.24
C LEU A 313 -22.66 -5.91 1.28
N TYR A 314 -21.58 -6.23 0.59
CA TYR A 314 -21.49 -7.31 -0.37
C TYR A 314 -20.67 -8.45 0.22
N LEU A 315 -21.34 -9.57 0.51
CA LEU A 315 -20.67 -10.78 1.02
C LEU A 315 -20.12 -11.62 -0.12
N ASN A 316 -18.87 -12.04 0.00
CA ASN A 316 -18.15 -12.75 -1.03
C ASN A 316 -18.46 -14.26 -1.02
N ARG A 317 -19.18 -14.72 -2.04
CA ARG A 317 -19.56 -16.14 -2.20
C ARG A 317 -18.61 -16.92 -3.12
N GLY A 318 -17.43 -16.39 -3.36
CA GLY A 318 -16.39 -16.97 -4.22
C GLY A 318 -16.57 -16.60 -5.70
N SER A 319 -17.68 -16.99 -6.32
CA SER A 319 -17.93 -16.69 -7.74
C SER A 319 -18.72 -15.41 -7.99
N THR A 320 -19.32 -14.85 -6.94
CA THR A 320 -20.26 -13.71 -6.99
C THR A 320 -20.34 -13.05 -5.62
N PHE A 321 -20.82 -11.81 -5.57
CA PHE A 321 -21.19 -11.16 -4.31
C PHE A 321 -22.70 -11.18 -4.06
N GLU A 322 -23.08 -11.25 -2.79
CA GLU A 322 -24.45 -11.13 -2.30
C GLU A 322 -24.63 -9.80 -1.56
N ASP A 323 -25.58 -8.96 -1.97
CA ASP A 323 -25.94 -7.76 -1.19
C ASP A 323 -26.70 -8.15 0.08
N ALA A 324 -26.00 -8.08 1.21
CA ALA A 324 -26.49 -8.39 2.54
C ALA A 324 -26.83 -7.14 3.37
N GLY A 325 -26.71 -5.92 2.84
CA GLY A 325 -26.80 -4.68 3.63
C GLY A 325 -28.09 -4.57 4.45
N LEU A 326 -29.24 -4.87 3.84
CA LEU A 326 -30.54 -4.88 4.52
C LEU A 326 -30.68 -6.04 5.51
N ALA A 327 -30.13 -7.22 5.20
CA ALA A 327 -30.22 -8.40 6.06
C ALA A 327 -29.32 -8.27 7.30
N ALA A 328 -28.17 -7.62 7.16
CA ALA A 328 -27.20 -7.36 8.21
C ALA A 328 -27.48 -6.07 9.02
N TRP A 329 -28.49 -5.28 8.61
CA TRP A 329 -28.93 -4.01 9.24
C TRP A 329 -27.94 -2.86 9.15
N VAL A 330 -27.21 -2.80 8.03
CA VAL A 330 -26.18 -1.79 7.75
C VAL A 330 -26.43 -1.01 6.44
N ALA A 331 -27.57 -1.25 5.77
CA ALA A 331 -28.03 -0.45 4.64
C ALA A 331 -28.61 0.90 5.11
N ASP A 332 -27.70 1.81 5.45
CA ASP A 332 -28.02 3.16 5.90
C ASP A 332 -28.21 4.13 4.73
N TYR A 333 -29.20 5.01 4.81
CA TYR A 333 -29.47 6.05 3.79
C TYR A 333 -28.89 7.43 4.17
N ARG A 334 -28.34 7.59 5.37
CA ARG A 334 -27.65 8.82 5.79
C ARG A 334 -26.49 9.12 4.82
N GLY A 335 -26.03 10.37 4.78
CA GLY A 335 -24.93 10.76 3.88
C GLY A 335 -23.62 10.24 4.40
N ALA A 336 -23.24 9.00 4.05
CA ALA A 336 -22.05 8.33 4.55
C ALA A 336 -20.81 8.73 3.75
N MET A 337 -19.68 8.96 4.44
CA MET A 337 -18.44 9.46 3.83
C MET A 337 -17.22 8.58 4.15
N GLY A 338 -16.78 8.53 5.41
CA GLY A 338 -15.63 7.74 5.84
C GLY A 338 -16.02 6.43 6.53
N LEU A 339 -15.16 5.43 6.40
CA LEU A 339 -15.32 4.10 6.98
C LEU A 339 -14.10 3.76 7.85
N ALA A 340 -14.33 3.06 8.94
CA ALA A 340 -13.27 2.43 9.73
C ALA A 340 -13.77 1.08 10.26
N ALA A 341 -12.90 0.06 10.27
CA ALA A 341 -13.19 -1.22 10.88
C ALA A 341 -12.18 -1.58 11.98
N GLY A 342 -12.65 -2.25 13.02
CA GLY A 342 -11.82 -2.72 14.12
C GLY A 342 -12.62 -3.15 15.34
N ASP A 343 -12.06 -4.07 16.12
CA ASP A 343 -12.61 -4.58 17.38
C ASP A 343 -12.53 -3.53 18.52
N TRP A 344 -13.52 -2.64 18.62
CA TRP A 344 -13.50 -1.54 19.61
C TRP A 344 -13.84 -2.01 21.02
N ASN A 345 -14.53 -3.15 21.17
CA ASN A 345 -15.06 -3.66 22.43
C ASN A 345 -14.29 -4.88 22.98
N ARG A 346 -13.31 -5.40 22.23
CA ARG A 346 -12.49 -6.59 22.49
C ARG A 346 -13.29 -7.89 22.61
N ASP A 347 -14.35 -8.05 21.81
CA ASP A 347 -15.14 -9.29 21.77
C ASP A 347 -14.69 -10.27 20.67
N GLY A 348 -13.73 -9.84 19.84
CA GLY A 348 -13.07 -10.63 18.82
C GLY A 348 -13.79 -10.65 17.47
N ASP A 349 -14.82 -9.84 17.24
CA ASP A 349 -15.24 -9.45 15.90
C ASP A 349 -14.87 -7.99 15.58
N ASP A 350 -14.56 -7.72 14.31
CA ASP A 350 -14.25 -6.35 13.88
C ASP A 350 -15.57 -5.62 13.58
N ASP A 351 -15.71 -4.43 14.16
CA ASP A 351 -16.90 -3.59 14.04
C ASP A 351 -16.77 -2.56 12.93
N LEU A 352 -17.85 -1.87 12.56
CA LEU A 352 -17.84 -0.87 11.50
C LEU A 352 -18.31 0.49 12.00
N PHE A 353 -17.45 1.52 11.87
CA PHE A 353 -17.80 2.90 12.15
C PHE A 353 -17.99 3.69 10.84
N VAL A 354 -19.03 4.55 10.80
CA VAL A 354 -19.40 5.34 9.62
C VAL A 354 -19.68 6.79 10.01
N THR A 355 -18.99 7.72 9.35
CA THR A 355 -19.21 9.16 9.49
C THR A 355 -20.33 9.65 8.57
N HIS A 356 -21.05 10.69 9.01
CA HIS A 356 -22.21 11.19 8.30
C HIS A 356 -22.24 12.71 8.13
N TRP A 357 -23.15 13.17 7.25
CA TRP A 357 -23.40 14.59 7.03
C TRP A 357 -24.03 15.24 8.27
N ILE A 358 -23.96 16.57 8.35
CA ILE A 358 -24.40 17.31 9.54
C ILE A 358 -25.87 17.06 9.89
N ALA A 359 -26.19 17.21 11.19
CA ALA A 359 -27.50 16.93 11.77
C ALA A 359 -27.96 15.46 11.63
N GLN A 360 -27.04 14.56 11.29
CA GLN A 360 -27.20 13.12 11.35
C GLN A 360 -26.25 12.56 12.41
N GLU A 361 -26.67 11.50 13.11
CA GLU A 361 -25.79 10.83 14.06
C GLU A 361 -24.73 10.01 13.29
N ASN A 362 -23.54 9.82 13.87
CA ASN A 362 -22.65 8.77 13.35
C ASN A 362 -23.25 7.38 13.60
N ALA A 363 -22.72 6.35 12.94
CA ALA A 363 -23.07 4.95 13.20
C ALA A 363 -21.84 4.19 13.71
N LEU A 364 -22.05 3.35 14.72
CA LEU A 364 -21.09 2.35 15.17
C LEU A 364 -21.81 1.01 15.16
N TYR A 365 -21.56 0.20 14.15
CA TYR A 365 -22.16 -1.10 13.94
C TYR A 365 -21.35 -2.16 14.68
N ASP A 366 -21.85 -2.52 15.85
CA ASP A 366 -21.37 -3.62 16.70
C ASP A 366 -21.70 -4.95 16.03
N SER A 367 -20.68 -5.70 15.61
CA SER A 367 -20.86 -7.02 15.00
C SER A 367 -21.41 -8.01 16.03
N ARG A 368 -22.13 -9.02 15.52
CA ARG A 368 -22.77 -10.05 16.34
C ARG A 368 -22.30 -11.44 15.96
N LEU A 369 -21.29 -11.54 15.11
CA LEU A 369 -20.86 -12.79 14.48
C LEU A 369 -20.46 -13.85 15.52
N ARG A 370 -19.79 -13.42 16.60
CA ARG A 370 -19.37 -14.33 17.69
C ARG A 370 -20.39 -14.43 18.84
N SER A 371 -21.37 -13.52 18.88
CA SER A 371 -22.47 -13.55 19.85
C SER A 371 -23.54 -14.61 19.56
N VAL A 372 -23.66 -15.06 18.30
CA VAL A 372 -24.60 -16.12 17.89
C VAL A 372 -23.94 -17.51 18.01
N PRO A 373 -24.48 -18.44 18.82
CA PRO A 373 -23.93 -19.79 18.90
C PRO A 373 -24.00 -20.49 17.53
N ALA A 374 -22.92 -21.15 17.12
CA ALA A 374 -22.83 -21.91 15.86
C ALA A 374 -23.93 -22.99 15.69
N SER A 375 -24.70 -23.29 16.75
CA SER A 375 -25.81 -24.25 16.77
C SER A 375 -27.20 -23.65 16.50
N ALA A 376 -27.32 -22.37 16.13
CA ALA A 376 -28.63 -21.75 15.88
C ALA A 376 -29.33 -22.32 14.62
N PRO A 377 -30.64 -22.62 14.66
CA PRO A 377 -31.36 -23.22 13.52
C PRO A 377 -31.63 -22.21 12.38
N ARG A 378 -31.46 -22.68 11.14
CA ARG A 378 -31.73 -21.98 9.87
C ARG A 378 -33.09 -21.25 9.84
N PRO A 379 -33.19 -20.05 9.24
CA PRO A 379 -34.43 -19.63 8.59
C PRO A 379 -34.73 -20.59 7.44
N ALA A 380 -35.99 -21.01 7.29
CA ALA A 380 -36.36 -21.97 6.27
C ALA A 380 -36.31 -21.32 4.86
N GLY A 381 -35.27 -21.62 4.06
CA GLY A 381 -35.23 -21.16 2.66
C GLY A 381 -33.94 -21.38 1.86
N GLU A 382 -32.76 -21.42 2.48
CA GLU A 382 -31.49 -21.36 1.72
C GLU A 382 -30.80 -22.72 1.59
N THR A 383 -30.62 -23.16 0.34
CA THR A 383 -29.79 -24.32 -0.02
C THR A 383 -28.46 -23.84 -0.58
N ALA A 384 -27.38 -23.93 0.21
CA ALA A 384 -26.01 -23.74 -0.27
C ALA A 384 -25.39 -25.08 -0.69
N VAL A 385 -24.60 -25.04 -1.77
CA VAL A 385 -23.78 -26.15 -2.28
C VAL A 385 -22.46 -26.20 -1.47
N PRO A 386 -21.98 -27.38 -1.02
CA PRO A 386 -20.76 -27.46 -0.22
C PRO A 386 -19.48 -27.31 -1.08
N PRO A 387 -18.39 -26.71 -0.54
CA PRO A 387 -17.10 -26.60 -1.24
C PRO A 387 -16.33 -27.93 -1.26
N PRO A 388 -15.38 -28.12 -2.19
CA PRO A 388 -14.70 -29.38 -2.40
C PRO A 388 -13.34 -29.47 -1.65
N THR A 389 -13.30 -29.41 -0.33
CA THR A 389 -12.11 -29.86 0.45
C THR A 389 -12.44 -30.19 1.92
N GLY A 390 -12.21 -31.46 2.29
CA GLY A 390 -11.52 -31.82 3.54
C GLY A 390 -12.27 -31.85 4.87
N GLU A 391 -12.93 -30.78 5.31
CA GLU A 391 -13.58 -30.70 6.63
C GLU A 391 -14.96 -30.03 6.54
N PRO A 392 -15.98 -30.47 7.31
CA PRO A 392 -17.26 -29.79 7.32
C PRO A 392 -17.13 -28.48 8.10
N ALA A 393 -16.94 -27.37 7.40
CA ALA A 393 -17.28 -26.06 7.93
C ALA A 393 -18.72 -26.13 8.47
N GLY A 394 -18.93 -25.70 9.72
CA GLY A 394 -20.27 -25.53 10.26
C GLY A 394 -21.12 -24.64 9.34
N PRO A 395 -22.45 -24.62 9.48
CA PRO A 395 -23.27 -23.70 8.70
C PRO A 395 -22.76 -22.25 8.90
N PRO A 396 -22.75 -21.41 7.84
CA PRO A 396 -22.33 -20.02 7.97
C PRO A 396 -23.21 -19.32 9.01
N ARG A 397 -22.57 -18.56 9.91
CA ARG A 397 -23.30 -17.81 10.95
C ARG A 397 -23.99 -16.63 10.27
N PRO A 398 -25.24 -16.31 10.61
CA PRO A 398 -25.88 -15.11 10.09
C PRO A 398 -25.12 -13.89 10.60
N LEU A 399 -24.55 -13.09 9.68
CA LEU A 399 -23.93 -11.81 9.99
C LEU A 399 -25.01 -10.75 10.22
N THR A 400 -24.99 -10.13 11.39
CA THR A 400 -25.89 -9.03 11.75
C THR A 400 -25.14 -8.02 12.61
N PHE A 401 -25.48 -6.74 12.47
CA PHE A 401 -24.91 -5.68 13.28
C PHE A 401 -25.96 -5.02 14.17
N SER A 402 -25.49 -4.27 15.17
CA SER A 402 -26.31 -3.38 15.99
C SER A 402 -25.70 -1.99 16.02
N ASP A 403 -26.47 -0.96 15.66
CA ASP A 403 -26.00 0.42 15.84
C ASP A 403 -25.98 0.78 17.34
N VAL A 404 -24.78 0.98 17.88
CA VAL A 404 -24.51 1.33 19.28
C VAL A 404 -23.95 2.75 19.44
N ALA A 405 -23.96 3.59 18.40
CA ALA A 405 -23.36 4.92 18.47
C ALA A 405 -23.95 5.80 19.57
N ALA A 406 -25.28 5.80 19.73
CA ALA A 406 -25.95 6.60 20.75
C ALA A 406 -25.58 6.20 22.20
N PRO A 407 -25.67 4.92 22.63
CA PRO A 407 -25.27 4.53 23.98
C PRO A 407 -23.77 4.71 24.27
N THR A 408 -22.91 4.60 23.25
CA THR A 408 -21.44 4.77 23.37
C THR A 408 -20.97 6.21 23.22
N GLY A 409 -21.88 7.18 23.05
CA GLY A 409 -21.53 8.62 23.02
C GLY A 409 -21.11 9.16 21.65
N LEU A 410 -21.09 8.32 20.61
CA LEU A 410 -20.69 8.68 19.24
C LEU A 410 -21.83 9.26 18.38
N GLY A 411 -23.09 8.98 18.73
CA GLY A 411 -24.23 9.39 17.89
C GLY A 411 -24.42 10.91 17.86
N GLN A 412 -24.78 11.50 19.00
CA GLN A 412 -25.23 12.90 19.06
C GLN A 412 -24.11 13.94 18.92
N ILE A 413 -22.85 13.57 19.16
CA ILE A 413 -21.71 14.48 19.02
C ILE A 413 -21.54 14.94 17.57
N ALA A 414 -21.89 14.08 16.61
CA ALA A 414 -21.80 14.34 15.18
C ALA A 414 -22.84 15.36 14.66
N LEU A 415 -23.92 15.62 15.40
CA LEU A 415 -25.02 16.48 14.92
C LEU A 415 -24.60 17.92 14.57
N GLN A 416 -23.45 18.37 15.05
CA GLN A 416 -22.91 19.71 14.82
C GLN A 416 -21.80 19.79 13.76
N ALA A 417 -21.34 18.65 13.24
CA ALA A 417 -20.20 18.57 12.32
C ALA A 417 -20.55 17.75 11.07
N VAL A 418 -19.84 18.01 9.98
CA VAL A 418 -19.82 17.11 8.83
C VAL A 418 -18.56 16.25 8.98
N GLY A 419 -18.74 14.94 9.22
CA GLY A 419 -17.63 14.00 9.36
C GLY A 419 -17.20 13.46 8.00
N TRP A 420 -15.89 13.45 7.75
CA TRP A 420 -15.29 12.93 6.52
C TRP A 420 -14.46 11.69 6.85
N GLY A 421 -13.12 11.77 6.76
CA GLY A 421 -12.23 10.66 7.11
C GLY A 421 -12.35 10.25 8.58
N THR A 422 -12.22 8.94 8.81
CA THR A 422 -12.23 8.33 10.14
C THR A 422 -11.34 7.09 10.15
N GLU A 423 -10.76 6.78 11.31
CA GLU A 423 -9.96 5.56 11.49
C GLU A 423 -9.93 5.15 12.97
N PHE A 424 -9.84 3.84 13.21
CA PHE A 424 -9.56 3.27 14.53
C PHE A 424 -8.05 3.21 14.75
N ALA A 425 -7.58 3.64 15.92
CA ALA A 425 -6.18 3.51 16.34
C ALA A 425 -6.08 3.58 17.87
N ASP A 426 -4.97 3.11 18.42
CA ASP A 426 -4.70 3.11 19.86
C ASP A 426 -3.74 4.27 20.20
N PHE A 427 -4.28 5.45 20.48
CA PHE A 427 -3.46 6.69 20.55
C PHE A 427 -2.68 6.83 21.86
N ASP A 428 -3.04 6.11 22.92
CA ASP A 428 -2.36 6.11 24.22
C ASP A 428 -1.68 4.76 24.57
N SER A 429 -1.68 3.82 23.62
CA SER A 429 -1.09 2.49 23.72
C SER A 429 -1.62 1.67 24.90
N ASP A 430 -2.92 1.79 25.23
CA ASP A 430 -3.58 1.07 26.33
C ASP A 430 -4.25 -0.27 25.89
N GLY A 431 -4.20 -0.53 24.58
CA GLY A 431 -4.73 -1.70 23.89
C GLY A 431 -6.14 -1.51 23.35
N TRP A 432 -6.86 -0.44 23.70
CA TRP A 432 -8.20 -0.14 23.21
C TRP A 432 -8.12 0.71 21.94
N LEU A 433 -8.96 0.39 20.97
CA LEU A 433 -9.07 1.23 19.78
C LEU A 433 -9.92 2.46 20.10
N ASP A 434 -9.30 3.63 19.96
CA ASP A 434 -9.91 4.94 19.89
C ASP A 434 -10.35 5.25 18.46
N LEU A 435 -11.01 6.40 18.27
CA LEU A 435 -11.44 6.88 16.96
C LEU A 435 -10.95 8.31 16.73
N PHE A 436 -10.42 8.57 15.53
CA PHE A 436 -10.22 9.93 15.06
C PHE A 436 -11.19 10.24 13.93
N VAL A 437 -11.83 11.41 13.96
CA VAL A 437 -12.72 11.87 12.89
C VAL A 437 -12.31 13.26 12.44
N VAL A 438 -11.98 13.40 11.16
CA VAL A 438 -11.75 14.71 10.56
C VAL A 438 -13.08 15.33 10.12
N ASN A 439 -13.27 16.60 10.48
CA ASN A 439 -14.50 17.34 10.20
C ASN A 439 -14.23 18.55 9.29
N GLY A 440 -15.25 18.97 8.53
CA GLY A 440 -15.18 20.19 7.74
C GLY A 440 -16.49 20.49 7.02
N SER A 441 -17.00 21.71 7.13
CA SER A 441 -18.33 22.04 6.61
C SER A 441 -18.42 21.98 5.08
N THR A 442 -19.65 21.75 4.60
CA THR A 442 -20.07 22.00 3.20
C THR A 442 -20.82 23.33 3.06
N PHE A 443 -21.03 24.06 4.16
CA PHE A 443 -21.65 25.39 4.15
C PHE A 443 -20.60 26.48 3.94
N GLU A 444 -21.03 27.52 3.22
CA GLU A 444 -20.18 28.64 2.84
C GLU A 444 -20.37 29.85 3.76
N THR A 445 -19.26 30.50 4.08
CA THR A 445 -19.21 31.84 4.64
C THR A 445 -19.74 32.87 3.64
N ALA A 446 -20.20 34.02 4.14
CA ALA A 446 -20.68 35.12 3.31
C ALA A 446 -19.55 35.95 2.63
N GLU A 447 -18.31 35.44 2.62
CA GLU A 447 -17.15 36.10 2.02
C GLU A 447 -17.18 36.07 0.48
N GLN A 448 -16.34 36.88 -0.16
CA GLN A 448 -16.14 36.88 -1.62
C GLN A 448 -14.64 36.80 -1.96
N PRO A 449 -14.16 35.68 -2.54
CA PRO A 449 -14.92 34.47 -2.91
C PRO A 449 -15.45 33.70 -1.68
N PRO A 450 -16.53 32.91 -1.81
CA PRO A 450 -17.07 32.11 -0.73
C PRO A 450 -16.04 31.06 -0.28
N ARG A 451 -15.97 30.85 1.04
CA ARG A 451 -15.12 29.82 1.68
C ARG A 451 -15.97 28.90 2.52
N LEU A 452 -15.55 27.64 2.68
CA LEU A 452 -16.24 26.70 3.55
C LEU A 452 -15.97 27.01 5.03
N GLU A 453 -16.95 26.75 5.88
CA GLU A 453 -16.81 26.97 7.32
C GLU A 453 -15.91 25.88 7.94
N PRO A 454 -14.83 26.25 8.63
CA PRO A 454 -13.96 25.26 9.28
C PRO A 454 -14.64 24.64 10.50
N GLN A 455 -14.37 23.35 10.75
CA GLN A 455 -14.86 22.59 11.92
C GLN A 455 -13.70 21.85 12.58
N ALA A 456 -13.73 21.71 13.91
CA ALA A 456 -12.70 20.98 14.64
C ALA A 456 -12.90 19.46 14.46
N PRO A 457 -11.83 18.65 14.35
CA PRO A 457 -11.92 17.20 14.38
C PRO A 457 -12.39 16.68 15.75
N PHE A 458 -12.67 15.38 15.83
CA PHE A 458 -12.88 14.67 17.09
C PHE A 458 -11.73 13.69 17.35
N LEU A 459 -11.27 13.63 18.61
CA LEU A 459 -10.43 12.56 19.11
C LEU A 459 -11.24 11.82 20.18
N LEU A 460 -11.81 10.69 19.80
CA LEU A 460 -12.80 9.95 20.57
C LEU A 460 -12.09 8.81 21.30
N TRP A 461 -11.71 9.05 22.55
CA TRP A 461 -11.01 8.09 23.40
C TRP A 461 -11.97 7.06 24.00
N ASN A 462 -11.60 5.80 23.94
CA ASN A 462 -12.40 4.65 24.37
C ASN A 462 -12.15 4.31 25.86
N ASP A 463 -13.13 4.58 26.73
CA ASP A 463 -13.08 4.20 28.15
C ASP A 463 -13.37 2.70 28.34
N GLY A 464 -12.47 1.87 27.83
CA GLY A 464 -12.45 0.43 28.01
C GLY A 464 -13.71 -0.29 27.53
N GLY A 465 -14.16 0.01 26.31
CA GLY A 465 -15.34 -0.60 25.68
C GLY A 465 -16.68 -0.11 26.24
N LYS A 466 -16.69 0.90 27.12
CA LYS A 466 -17.93 1.39 27.74
C LYS A 466 -18.56 2.54 26.96
N ARG A 467 -17.74 3.50 26.55
CA ARG A 467 -18.14 4.78 25.97
C ARG A 467 -16.91 5.50 25.40
N PHE A 468 -17.15 6.36 24.41
CA PHE A 468 -16.18 7.28 23.87
C PHE A 468 -16.30 8.69 24.46
N HIS A 469 -15.15 9.35 24.67
CA HIS A 469 -15.04 10.72 25.13
C HIS A 469 -14.23 11.57 24.15
N ASP A 470 -14.74 12.73 23.78
CA ASP A 470 -14.00 13.65 22.91
C ASP A 470 -12.92 14.42 23.69
N LEU A 471 -11.66 14.11 23.39
CA LEU A 471 -10.46 14.72 23.94
C LEU A 471 -9.95 15.89 23.09
N ALA A 472 -10.39 16.04 21.83
CA ALA A 472 -9.86 17.06 20.92
C ALA A 472 -9.91 18.49 21.48
N PRO A 473 -10.97 18.93 22.19
CA PRO A 473 -11.03 20.27 22.78
C PRO A 473 -9.96 20.57 23.84
N LEU A 474 -9.25 19.55 24.34
CA LEU A 474 -8.23 19.70 25.39
C LEU A 474 -6.81 19.92 24.84
N ALA A 475 -6.57 19.66 23.56
CA ALA A 475 -5.29 19.87 22.90
C ALA A 475 -5.42 20.92 21.80
N GLU A 476 -4.62 21.98 21.84
CA GLU A 476 -4.78 23.13 20.92
C GLU A 476 -4.72 22.75 19.43
N PRO A 477 -3.77 21.90 18.97
CA PRO A 477 -3.73 21.50 17.55
C PRO A 477 -4.98 20.75 17.09
N LEU A 478 -5.61 19.99 18.00
CA LEU A 478 -6.84 19.25 17.74
C LEU A 478 -8.10 20.13 17.88
N ALA A 479 -8.08 21.13 18.74
CA ALA A 479 -9.19 22.08 18.90
C ALA A 479 -9.31 23.07 17.73
N ARG A 480 -8.28 23.17 16.88
CA ARG A 480 -8.26 24.09 15.74
C ARG A 480 -9.21 23.62 14.64
N ALA A 481 -10.19 24.47 14.32
CA ALA A 481 -11.13 24.22 13.25
C ALA A 481 -10.49 24.33 11.86
N ARG A 482 -10.81 23.38 10.96
CA ARG A 482 -10.28 23.28 9.59
C ARG A 482 -11.37 22.85 8.60
N VAL A 483 -11.14 23.04 7.31
CA VAL A 483 -11.95 22.41 6.25
C VAL A 483 -11.30 21.07 5.92
N GLY A 484 -11.37 20.13 6.87
CA GLY A 484 -10.74 18.83 6.76
C GLY A 484 -11.54 17.86 5.88
N ARG A 485 -10.85 16.93 5.23
CA ARG A 485 -11.40 15.94 4.28
C ARG A 485 -10.78 14.56 4.49
N GLY A 486 -9.57 14.36 3.96
CA GLY A 486 -8.82 13.12 4.10
C GLY A 486 -8.16 12.96 5.47
N LEU A 487 -8.00 11.71 5.89
CA LEU A 487 -7.33 11.29 7.11
C LEU A 487 -6.53 10.03 6.79
N ALA A 488 -5.26 10.00 7.20
CA ALA A 488 -4.45 8.80 7.17
C ALA A 488 -3.48 8.77 8.36
N LEU A 489 -3.24 7.58 8.90
CA LEU A 489 -2.43 7.33 10.09
C LEU A 489 -1.16 6.55 9.75
N SER A 490 -0.06 6.85 10.44
CA SER A 490 1.21 6.10 10.40
C SER A 490 2.06 6.50 11.62
N ASP A 491 2.95 5.63 12.08
CA ASP A 491 4.10 6.00 12.93
C ASP A 491 5.23 6.48 11.99
N TYR A 492 5.19 7.77 11.64
CA TYR A 492 6.02 8.32 10.57
C TYR A 492 7.46 8.58 11.04
N ASP A 493 7.69 8.83 12.34
CA ASP A 493 9.02 9.07 12.89
C ASP A 493 9.60 7.88 13.68
N ALA A 494 8.88 6.75 13.69
CA ALA A 494 9.30 5.46 14.22
C ALA A 494 9.52 5.45 15.73
N ASP A 495 8.75 6.26 16.47
CA ASP A 495 8.85 6.35 17.92
C ASP A 495 7.85 5.42 18.65
N GLY A 496 6.94 4.82 17.89
CA GLY A 496 6.00 3.80 18.32
C GLY A 496 4.62 4.29 18.72
N ASP A 497 4.34 5.58 18.59
CA ASP A 497 2.99 6.09 18.65
C ASP A 497 2.40 6.40 17.26
N VAL A 498 1.07 6.42 17.19
CA VAL A 498 0.36 6.59 15.92
C VAL A 498 0.09 8.06 15.68
N ASP A 499 0.62 8.60 14.59
CA ASP A 499 0.47 9.98 14.18
C ASP A 499 -0.67 10.20 13.18
N ILE A 500 -1.03 11.47 13.00
CA ILE A 500 -2.20 11.87 12.21
C ILE A 500 -1.79 12.81 11.07
N ALA A 501 -2.04 12.39 9.83
CA ALA A 501 -2.00 13.27 8.67
C ALA A 501 -3.42 13.61 8.18
N LEU A 502 -3.68 14.90 8.00
CA LEU A 502 -4.98 15.44 7.56
C LEU A 502 -4.83 16.15 6.23
N MET A 503 -5.74 15.87 5.29
CA MET A 503 -5.91 16.71 4.11
C MET A 503 -6.95 17.79 4.40
N THR A 504 -6.59 19.04 4.12
CA THR A 504 -7.47 20.21 4.23
C THR A 504 -7.58 20.91 2.89
N LEU A 505 -8.78 21.39 2.59
CA LEU A 505 -9.03 22.07 1.31
C LEU A 505 -8.27 23.40 1.20
N ASP A 506 -8.19 24.16 2.31
CA ASP A 506 -7.64 25.52 2.31
C ASP A 506 -6.17 25.61 2.74
N GLU A 507 -5.68 24.72 3.60
CA GLU A 507 -4.33 24.80 4.17
C GLU A 507 -3.34 23.80 3.53
N GLY A 508 -3.83 22.82 2.76
CA GLY A 508 -3.03 21.69 2.27
C GLY A 508 -3.02 20.56 3.29
N VAL A 509 -1.86 19.98 3.53
CA VAL A 509 -1.69 18.90 4.53
C VAL A 509 -1.41 19.49 5.92
N VAL A 510 -1.87 18.79 6.96
CA VAL A 510 -1.47 19.02 8.35
C VAL A 510 -0.98 17.68 8.92
N LEU A 511 0.23 17.67 9.48
CA LEU A 511 0.80 16.52 10.17
C LEU A 511 0.85 16.83 11.68
N LEU A 512 0.16 16.01 12.46
CA LEU A 512 0.11 16.10 13.91
C LEU A 512 0.86 14.91 14.49
N ARG A 513 2.00 15.19 15.14
CA ARG A 513 2.72 14.18 15.91
C ARG A 513 1.98 13.91 17.21
N ASN A 514 1.79 12.65 17.56
CA ASN A 514 1.27 12.23 18.85
C ASN A 514 2.40 12.33 19.90
N ASP A 515 2.07 12.81 21.09
CA ASP A 515 3.00 12.89 22.21
C ASP A 515 2.25 12.52 23.52
N MET A 516 1.14 11.78 23.41
CA MET A 516 0.30 11.37 24.53
C MET A 516 1.09 10.49 25.52
N PRO A 517 0.68 10.43 26.81
CA PRO A 517 1.28 9.46 27.73
C PRO A 517 1.10 8.03 27.19
N GLN A 518 2.18 7.40 26.74
CA GLN A 518 2.14 6.08 26.11
C GLN A 518 2.38 4.93 27.11
N GLY A 519 1.69 3.82 26.86
CA GLY A 519 2.15 2.49 27.23
C GLY A 519 3.31 1.99 26.36
N ARG A 520 3.63 0.70 26.48
CA ARG A 520 4.48 -0.04 25.55
C ARG A 520 3.67 -0.42 24.32
N TRP A 521 4.36 -0.68 23.22
CA TRP A 521 3.72 -0.95 21.94
C TRP A 521 4.37 -2.14 21.21
N LEU A 522 3.72 -2.63 20.17
CA LEU A 522 4.29 -3.53 19.18
C LEU A 522 3.72 -3.18 17.81
N GLU A 523 4.59 -3.09 16.81
CA GLU A 523 4.20 -2.94 15.41
C GLU A 523 4.39 -4.26 14.66
N LEU A 524 3.49 -4.54 13.71
CA LEU A 524 3.53 -5.73 12.90
C LEU A 524 3.34 -5.40 11.42
N VAL A 525 4.35 -5.73 10.61
CA VAL A 525 4.33 -5.68 9.15
C VAL A 525 4.02 -7.07 8.63
N LEU A 526 2.91 -7.22 7.92
CA LEU A 526 2.53 -8.48 7.28
C LEU A 526 2.85 -8.41 5.79
N ARG A 527 3.50 -9.47 5.27
CA ARG A 527 3.86 -9.59 3.86
C ARG A 527 3.18 -10.81 3.25
N SER A 528 2.28 -10.61 2.28
CA SER A 528 1.72 -11.70 1.48
C SER A 528 2.76 -12.26 0.52
N ARG A 529 2.67 -13.53 0.16
CA ARG A 529 3.55 -14.10 -0.87
C ARG A 529 3.04 -13.72 -2.26
N GLY A 530 3.92 -13.41 -3.21
CA GLY A 530 3.52 -13.25 -4.61
C GLY A 530 3.12 -14.58 -5.28
N ALA A 531 2.41 -14.51 -6.40
CA ALA A 531 1.95 -15.69 -7.17
C ALA A 531 3.09 -16.65 -7.58
N ASP A 532 4.29 -16.13 -7.84
CA ASP A 532 5.48 -16.90 -8.22
C ASP A 532 6.19 -17.59 -7.04
N GLY A 533 5.75 -17.35 -5.82
CA GLY A 533 6.24 -18.02 -4.61
C GLY A 533 7.58 -17.52 -4.07
N GLU A 534 8.23 -16.55 -4.72
CA GLU A 534 9.43 -15.85 -4.26
C GLU A 534 9.05 -14.54 -3.51
N ALA A 535 9.89 -14.13 -2.56
CA ALA A 535 9.87 -12.94 -1.68
C ALA A 535 8.50 -12.29 -1.38
N GLY A 536 8.05 -12.33 -0.11
CA GLY A 536 6.82 -11.67 0.32
C GLY A 536 6.80 -10.18 -0.02
N SER A 537 5.97 -9.81 -0.99
CA SER A 537 5.95 -8.49 -1.62
C SER A 537 4.61 -7.78 -1.45
N GLY A 538 3.51 -8.55 -1.35
CA GLY A 538 2.19 -8.03 -0.99
C GLY A 538 2.12 -7.60 0.48
N PHE A 539 1.05 -6.90 0.88
CA PHE A 539 1.00 -6.20 2.16
C PHE A 539 0.06 -6.81 3.19
N GLY A 540 -0.32 -8.07 3.01
CA GLY A 540 -1.22 -8.75 3.95
C GLY A 540 -2.62 -8.15 3.99
N ASP A 541 -3.07 -7.41 2.97
CA ASP A 541 -4.40 -6.81 2.91
C ASP A 541 -5.47 -7.86 3.23
N GLY A 542 -6.30 -7.60 4.25
CA GLY A 542 -7.30 -8.53 4.73
C GLY A 542 -6.84 -9.56 5.78
N ALA A 543 -5.54 -9.65 6.07
CA ALA A 543 -5.04 -10.50 7.14
C ALA A 543 -5.45 -9.95 8.51
N THR A 544 -5.74 -10.84 9.45
CA THR A 544 -6.08 -10.51 10.83
C THR A 544 -5.01 -11.05 11.75
N ALA A 545 -4.50 -10.21 12.64
CA ALA A 545 -3.58 -10.56 13.71
C ALA A 545 -4.26 -10.45 15.07
N THR A 546 -4.16 -11.51 15.88
CA THR A 546 -4.64 -11.55 17.27
C THR A 546 -3.46 -11.73 18.22
N ALA A 547 -3.14 -10.69 18.97
CA ALA A 547 -2.09 -10.70 19.98
C ALA A 547 -2.67 -11.03 21.36
N THR A 548 -2.13 -12.04 22.04
CA THR A 548 -2.48 -12.35 23.43
C THR A 548 -1.51 -11.63 24.37
N VAL A 549 -2.02 -10.77 25.24
CA VAL A 549 -1.24 -9.95 26.16
C VAL A 549 -1.81 -10.09 27.57
N GLY A 550 -1.09 -10.75 28.47
CA GLY A 550 -1.55 -10.98 29.84
C GLY A 550 -2.85 -11.80 29.92
N GLY A 551 -3.12 -12.62 28.90
CA GLY A 551 -4.35 -13.40 28.74
C GLY A 551 -5.55 -12.64 28.14
N LEU A 552 -5.37 -11.40 27.68
CA LEU A 552 -6.34 -10.65 26.88
C LEU A 552 -5.99 -10.76 25.40
N ALA A 553 -6.97 -10.94 24.54
CA ALA A 553 -6.78 -10.92 23.09
C ALA A 553 -7.00 -9.51 22.55
N LEU A 554 -6.07 -9.03 21.72
CA LEU A 554 -6.18 -7.79 20.95
C LEU A 554 -6.20 -8.17 19.48
N ARG A 555 -7.28 -7.82 18.76
CA ARG A 555 -7.44 -8.09 17.33
C ARG A 555 -7.10 -6.83 16.52
N ARG A 556 -6.36 -6.99 15.42
CA ARG A 556 -6.10 -5.97 14.40
C ARG A 556 -6.19 -6.62 13.03
N SER A 557 -6.68 -5.89 12.04
CA SER A 557 -6.80 -6.38 10.66
C SER A 557 -6.14 -5.40 9.71
N VAL A 558 -5.45 -5.91 8.69
CA VAL A 558 -4.82 -5.07 7.68
C VAL A 558 -5.91 -4.59 6.72
N GLY A 559 -6.08 -3.28 6.66
CA GLY A 559 -6.98 -2.61 5.73
C GLY A 559 -6.99 -1.12 6.03
N SER A 560 -7.44 -0.33 5.06
CA SER A 560 -7.64 1.11 5.25
C SER A 560 -8.70 1.61 4.27
N ALA A 561 -9.71 2.31 4.76
CA ALA A 561 -10.77 2.89 3.93
C ALA A 561 -11.34 4.19 4.53
N SER A 562 -10.45 5.04 5.04
CA SER A 562 -10.85 6.41 5.39
C SER A 562 -11.33 7.18 4.15
N TYR A 563 -11.92 8.36 4.33
CA TYR A 563 -12.43 9.15 3.20
C TYR A 563 -11.31 9.51 2.21
N LEU A 564 -11.36 8.91 1.01
CA LEU A 564 -10.41 9.10 -0.10
C LEU A 564 -8.93 8.82 0.25
N SER A 565 -8.64 8.18 1.37
CA SER A 565 -7.31 8.16 1.97
C SER A 565 -6.90 6.75 2.40
N GLN A 566 -5.59 6.53 2.46
CA GLN A 566 -4.99 5.26 2.84
C GLN A 566 -3.97 5.44 3.97
N SER A 567 -4.22 4.79 5.11
CA SER A 567 -3.30 4.67 6.24
C SER A 567 -2.19 3.66 5.97
N SER A 568 -1.17 3.66 6.84
CA SER A 568 -0.16 2.61 6.86
C SER A 568 -0.81 1.24 6.99
N ARG A 569 -0.22 0.23 6.34
CA ARG A 569 -0.61 -1.18 6.52
C ARG A 569 0.08 -1.84 7.71
N THR A 570 0.94 -1.11 8.42
CA THR A 570 1.58 -1.58 9.65
C THR A 570 0.56 -1.61 10.77
N LEU A 571 0.35 -2.79 11.37
CA LEU A 571 -0.57 -2.94 12.48
C LEU A 571 0.09 -2.47 13.77
N HIS A 572 -0.63 -1.67 14.56
CA HIS A 572 -0.19 -1.21 15.87
C HIS A 572 -0.98 -1.88 17.00
N PHE A 573 -0.25 -2.34 18.02
CA PHE A 573 -0.80 -2.88 19.26
C PHE A 573 -0.27 -2.08 20.46
N GLY A 574 -1.15 -1.36 21.15
CA GLY A 574 -0.88 -0.88 22.50
C GLY A 574 -0.87 -2.04 23.50
N LEU A 575 0.18 -2.11 24.30
CA LEU A 575 0.44 -3.19 25.26
C LEU A 575 0.31 -2.72 26.71
N GLY A 576 0.05 -1.43 26.94
CA GLY A 576 0.06 -0.83 28.26
C GLY A 576 1.41 -1.08 28.95
N GLU A 577 1.41 -1.69 30.13
CA GLU A 577 2.66 -1.99 30.86
C GLU A 577 3.31 -3.32 30.47
N ALA A 578 2.72 -4.09 29.55
CA ALA A 578 3.21 -5.42 29.22
C ALA A 578 4.54 -5.37 28.45
N ALA A 579 5.50 -6.21 28.84
CA ALA A 579 6.84 -6.23 28.24
C ALA A 579 6.87 -6.84 26.83
N GLY A 580 5.75 -7.38 26.36
CA GLY A 580 5.61 -8.04 25.06
C GLY A 580 4.28 -8.76 24.93
N VAL A 581 4.10 -9.36 23.76
CA VAL A 581 2.99 -10.25 23.43
C VAL A 581 3.37 -11.68 23.87
N ASP A 582 2.44 -12.40 24.50
CA ASP A 582 2.65 -13.78 24.97
C ASP A 582 2.59 -14.79 23.81
N GLU A 583 1.65 -14.57 22.89
CA GLU A 583 1.39 -15.38 21.70
C GLU A 583 0.72 -14.49 20.63
N LEU A 584 1.14 -14.64 19.37
CA LEU A 584 0.54 -13.94 18.24
C LEU A 584 -0.02 -14.96 17.25
N GLU A 585 -1.29 -14.82 16.88
CA GLU A 585 -1.92 -15.59 15.81
C GLU A 585 -2.16 -14.68 14.60
N VAL A 586 -1.77 -15.11 13.40
CA VAL A 586 -2.03 -14.40 12.14
C VAL A 586 -2.87 -15.30 11.24
N ARG A 587 -4.04 -14.81 10.83
CA ARG A 587 -4.90 -15.42 9.82
C ARG A 587 -4.78 -14.64 8.52
N TRP A 588 -4.43 -15.32 7.44
CA TRP A 588 -4.31 -14.74 6.10
C TRP A 588 -5.62 -14.87 5.31
N PRO A 589 -5.84 -14.00 4.30
CA PRO A 589 -6.81 -14.25 3.25
C PRO A 589 -6.61 -15.67 2.66
N GLY A 590 -7.70 -16.39 2.40
CA GLY A 590 -7.66 -17.81 2.02
C GLY A 590 -7.67 -18.80 3.20
N GLY A 591 -7.59 -18.31 4.45
CA GLY A 591 -7.87 -19.08 5.66
C GLY A 591 -6.68 -19.80 6.30
N GLU A 592 -5.46 -19.64 5.80
CA GLU A 592 -4.26 -20.11 6.50
C GLU A 592 -4.09 -19.34 7.82
N THR A 593 -3.76 -20.06 8.89
CA THR A 593 -3.53 -19.47 10.21
C THR A 593 -2.23 -20.00 10.78
N LEU A 594 -1.37 -19.08 11.24
CA LEU A 594 -0.08 -19.39 11.86
C LEU A 594 0.01 -18.73 13.23
N SER A 595 0.58 -19.47 14.18
CA SER A 595 0.83 -18.98 15.54
C SER A 595 2.32 -18.82 15.78
N TYR A 596 2.68 -17.72 16.42
CA TYR A 596 4.03 -17.32 16.76
C TYR A 596 4.15 -17.22 18.29
N GLY A 597 5.32 -17.58 18.82
CA GLY A 597 5.60 -17.45 20.25
C GLY A 597 5.68 -15.98 20.69
N GLY A 598 6.09 -15.76 21.94
CA GLY A 598 6.12 -14.43 22.50
C GLY A 598 7.06 -13.46 21.77
N LEU A 599 6.57 -12.24 21.54
CA LEU A 599 7.28 -11.15 20.86
C LEU A 599 7.54 -10.01 21.84
N ALA A 600 8.72 -9.42 21.78
CA ALA A 600 9.07 -8.30 22.65
C ALA A 600 8.35 -7.02 22.24
N ALA A 601 7.91 -6.23 23.23
CA ALA A 601 7.42 -4.87 23.03
C ALA A 601 8.54 -3.91 22.58
N ASP A 602 8.14 -2.68 22.27
CA ASP A 602 9.00 -1.57 21.87
C ASP A 602 9.82 -1.95 20.62
N ALA A 603 9.15 -2.62 19.68
CA ALA A 603 9.77 -3.19 18.49
C ALA A 603 8.75 -3.43 17.38
N ARG A 604 9.24 -3.31 16.16
CA ARG A 604 8.57 -3.74 14.93
C ARG A 604 8.95 -5.17 14.57
N TRP A 605 7.96 -5.93 14.15
CA TRP A 605 8.12 -7.29 13.67
C TRP A 605 7.58 -7.43 12.25
N GLU A 606 8.22 -8.26 11.45
CA GLU A 606 7.79 -8.64 10.11
C GLU A 606 7.46 -10.12 10.08
N ILE A 607 6.35 -10.46 9.42
CA ILE A 607 5.91 -11.82 9.19
C ILE A 607 5.53 -11.97 7.72
N VAL A 608 6.09 -12.99 7.07
CA VAL A 608 5.79 -13.35 5.69
C VAL A 608 4.83 -14.55 5.68
N GLU A 609 3.84 -14.52 4.79
CA GLU A 609 2.87 -15.60 4.60
C GLU A 609 3.57 -16.96 4.38
N GLY A 610 3.14 -17.96 5.15
CA GLY A 610 3.69 -19.31 5.13
C GLY A 610 5.04 -19.48 5.82
N GLU A 611 5.66 -18.42 6.36
CA GLU A 611 6.90 -18.52 7.12
C GLU A 611 6.64 -18.76 8.63
N PRO A 612 7.34 -19.72 9.26
CA PRO A 612 7.08 -20.12 10.65
C PRO A 612 7.74 -19.19 11.68
N ALA A 613 8.47 -18.16 11.26
CA ALA A 613 9.23 -17.30 12.15
C ALA A 613 8.91 -15.83 11.92
N ALA A 614 8.70 -15.08 13.00
CA ALA A 614 8.63 -13.63 12.97
C ALA A 614 10.05 -13.04 13.05
N ARG A 615 10.33 -12.03 12.23
CA ARG A 615 11.62 -11.34 12.18
C ARG A 615 11.48 -9.96 12.84
N ARG A 616 12.38 -9.61 13.74
CA ARG A 616 12.47 -8.24 14.25
C ARG A 616 13.02 -7.32 13.16
N VAL A 617 12.37 -6.18 12.94
CA VAL A 617 12.82 -5.14 12.02
C VAL A 617 13.38 -4.00 12.86
N ASP A 618 14.69 -3.81 12.82
CA ASP A 618 15.32 -2.64 13.43
C ASP A 618 15.37 -1.53 12.38
N ARG A 619 14.53 -0.49 12.50
CA ARG A 619 14.65 0.73 11.68
C ARG A 619 15.95 1.44 12.06
N LEU A 620 16.87 1.54 11.11
CA LEU A 620 18.14 2.24 11.28
C LEU A 620 17.91 3.70 10.84
N SER A 621 18.41 4.67 11.61
CA SER A 621 18.47 6.05 11.11
C SER A 621 19.29 6.11 9.81
N ARG A 622 19.07 7.10 8.95
CA ARG A 622 19.86 7.26 7.70
C ARG A 622 21.38 7.14 7.91
N ARG A 623 21.90 7.67 9.01
CA ARG A 623 23.33 7.57 9.36
C ARG A 623 23.73 6.14 9.72
N GLU A 624 22.89 5.42 10.44
CA GLU A 624 23.08 4.02 10.76
C GLU A 624 22.95 3.13 9.53
N ARG A 625 21.97 3.38 8.64
CA ARG A 625 21.82 2.72 7.33
C ARG A 625 23.12 2.82 6.52
N VAL A 626 23.66 4.02 6.36
CA VAL A 626 24.93 4.24 5.64
C VAL A 626 26.10 3.52 6.32
N THR A 627 26.15 3.52 7.65
CA THR A 627 27.23 2.84 8.39
C THR A 627 27.15 1.33 8.23
N ALA A 628 25.96 0.75 8.44
CA ALA A 628 25.67 -0.66 8.30
C ALA A 628 25.94 -1.15 6.87
N PHE A 629 25.55 -0.36 5.85
CA PHE A 629 25.88 -0.62 4.45
C PHE A 629 27.38 -0.82 4.25
N TRP A 630 28.20 0.12 4.71
CA TRP A 630 29.66 0.04 4.52
C TRP A 630 30.32 -1.08 5.34
N GLU A 631 29.73 -1.48 6.46
CA GLU A 631 30.17 -2.63 7.24
C GLU A 631 29.87 -3.94 6.51
N LEU A 632 28.64 -4.12 6.01
CA LEU A 632 28.23 -5.28 5.22
C LEU A 632 29.01 -5.39 3.91
N GLN A 633 29.14 -4.30 3.16
CA GLN A 633 29.89 -4.26 1.92
C GLN A 633 31.35 -4.66 2.16
N ARG A 634 31.98 -4.15 3.22
CA ARG A 634 33.36 -4.51 3.57
C ARG A 634 33.48 -5.99 3.93
N ALA A 635 32.56 -6.49 4.76
CA ALA A 635 32.52 -7.90 5.14
C ALA A 635 32.33 -8.83 3.91
N ALA A 636 31.48 -8.43 2.96
CA ALA A 636 31.27 -9.15 1.71
C ALA A 636 32.56 -9.20 0.88
N MET A 637 33.27 -8.07 0.76
CA MET A 637 34.55 -8.01 0.05
C MET A 637 35.63 -8.86 0.72
N ASP A 638 35.67 -8.90 2.05
CA ASP A 638 36.59 -9.77 2.80
C ASP A 638 36.25 -11.25 2.59
N ALA A 639 34.97 -11.62 2.58
CA ALA A 639 34.52 -12.97 2.26
C ALA A 639 34.98 -13.41 0.85
N VAL A 640 34.90 -12.53 -0.16
CA VAL A 640 35.41 -12.82 -1.51
C VAL A 640 36.93 -12.90 -1.56
N LYS A 641 37.62 -11.86 -1.07
CA LYS A 641 39.06 -11.68 -1.34
C LYS A 641 39.96 -12.41 -0.35
N ILE A 642 39.57 -12.47 0.92
CA ILE A 642 40.37 -13.03 2.01
C ILE A 642 39.95 -14.46 2.31
N GLU A 643 38.65 -14.70 2.53
CA GLU A 643 38.15 -15.99 2.98
C GLU A 643 37.94 -16.98 1.83
N GLY A 644 37.54 -16.48 0.65
CA GLY A 644 37.13 -17.31 -0.48
C GLY A 644 35.76 -17.98 -0.28
N ASP A 645 34.93 -17.46 0.63
CA ASP A 645 33.60 -17.96 0.95
C ASP A 645 32.55 -17.21 0.13
N LEU A 646 32.26 -17.72 -1.07
CA LEU A 646 31.31 -17.11 -1.99
C LEU A 646 29.86 -17.15 -1.49
N PRO A 647 29.34 -18.25 -0.90
CA PRO A 647 27.99 -18.26 -0.32
C PRO A 647 27.81 -17.19 0.76
N LYS A 648 28.78 -17.03 1.65
CA LYS A 648 28.75 -15.95 2.66
C LYS A 648 28.77 -14.56 2.01
N ALA A 649 29.62 -14.36 1.00
CA ALA A 649 29.70 -13.09 0.28
C ALA A 649 28.38 -12.73 -0.41
N ILE A 650 27.69 -13.70 -1.02
CA ILE A 650 26.38 -13.50 -1.66
C ILE A 650 25.38 -12.96 -0.64
N GLY A 651 25.23 -13.62 0.51
CA GLY A 651 24.30 -13.18 1.56
C GLY A 651 24.62 -11.77 2.07
N LEU A 652 25.91 -11.44 2.24
CA LEU A 652 26.32 -10.11 2.68
C LEU A 652 26.11 -9.01 1.63
N PHE A 653 26.32 -9.30 0.33
CA PHE A 653 26.02 -8.34 -0.74
C PHE A 653 24.53 -8.12 -0.91
N VAL A 654 23.70 -9.15 -0.74
CA VAL A 654 22.24 -9.02 -0.75
C VAL A 654 21.81 -8.08 0.38
N GLN A 655 22.24 -8.32 1.63
CA GLN A 655 21.96 -7.43 2.76
C GLN A 655 22.50 -6.01 2.55
N ALA A 656 23.67 -5.85 1.94
CA ALA A 656 24.19 -4.53 1.62
C ALA A 656 23.34 -3.81 0.56
N LEU A 657 22.85 -4.53 -0.45
CA LEU A 657 21.99 -3.96 -1.50
C LEU A 657 20.56 -3.70 -1.01
N GLU A 658 20.09 -4.37 0.04
CA GLU A 658 18.86 -3.98 0.75
C GLU A 658 19.01 -2.58 1.36
N LEU A 659 20.18 -2.22 1.90
CA LEU A 659 20.43 -0.90 2.50
C LEU A 659 20.83 0.20 1.49
N ASN A 660 21.39 -0.19 0.35
CA ASN A 660 21.73 0.74 -0.74
C ASN A 660 21.57 0.04 -2.10
N PRO A 661 20.34 0.00 -2.62
CA PRO A 661 20.03 -0.68 -3.87
C PRO A 661 20.84 -0.15 -5.07
N ASP A 662 21.25 1.12 -5.05
CA ASP A 662 21.95 1.78 -6.15
C ASP A 662 23.46 1.51 -6.21
N HIS A 663 24.02 0.78 -5.24
CA HIS A 663 25.46 0.59 -5.18
C HIS A 663 25.99 -0.35 -6.27
N GLU A 664 26.46 0.25 -7.37
CA GLU A 664 26.94 -0.44 -8.57
C GLU A 664 28.01 -1.51 -8.27
N ASP A 665 29.01 -1.20 -7.44
CA ASP A 665 30.10 -2.12 -7.11
C ASP A 665 29.58 -3.38 -6.40
N SER A 666 28.67 -3.22 -5.43
CA SER A 666 28.11 -4.35 -4.68
C SER A 666 27.31 -5.26 -5.60
N ARG A 667 26.52 -4.68 -6.50
CA ARG A 667 25.73 -5.42 -7.49
C ARG A 667 26.62 -6.16 -8.49
N TYR A 668 27.69 -5.52 -8.97
CA TYR A 668 28.68 -6.14 -9.84
C TYR A 668 29.36 -7.34 -9.17
N TYR A 669 29.78 -7.21 -7.90
CA TYR A 669 30.44 -8.30 -7.18
C TYR A 669 29.47 -9.43 -6.80
N LEU A 670 28.22 -9.12 -6.46
CA LEU A 670 27.17 -10.12 -6.26
C LEU A 670 26.99 -10.99 -7.51
N ALA A 671 26.83 -10.35 -8.68
CA ALA A 671 26.70 -11.07 -9.95
C ALA A 671 27.90 -11.98 -10.25
N ASN A 672 29.11 -11.52 -9.95
CA ASN A 672 30.31 -12.35 -10.10
C ASN A 672 30.31 -13.57 -9.15
N CYS A 673 29.87 -13.39 -7.91
CA CYS A 673 29.77 -14.51 -6.96
C CYS A 673 28.73 -15.52 -7.41
N LEU A 674 27.55 -15.07 -7.85
CA LEU A 674 26.47 -15.93 -8.38
C LEU A 674 26.95 -16.75 -9.59
N ALA A 675 27.59 -16.10 -10.57
CA ALA A 675 28.14 -16.79 -11.73
C ALA A 675 29.19 -17.85 -11.31
N ALA A 676 30.05 -17.53 -10.34
CA ALA A 676 31.09 -18.43 -9.86
C ALA A 676 30.56 -19.64 -9.08
N VAL A 677 29.41 -19.53 -8.40
CA VAL A 677 28.75 -20.66 -7.73
C VAL A 677 27.83 -21.47 -8.65
N GLY A 678 27.77 -21.11 -9.95
CA GLY A 678 26.99 -21.83 -10.95
C GLY A 678 25.55 -21.37 -11.08
N ASP A 679 25.23 -20.13 -10.68
CA ASP A 679 23.94 -19.48 -10.91
C ASP A 679 24.06 -18.36 -11.97
N PRO A 680 24.05 -18.71 -13.27
CA PRO A 680 24.15 -17.72 -14.34
C PRO A 680 22.86 -16.88 -14.49
N SER A 681 21.69 -17.43 -14.16
CA SER A 681 20.41 -16.71 -14.25
C SER A 681 20.36 -15.58 -13.24
N GLY A 682 20.69 -15.85 -11.97
CA GLY A 682 20.78 -14.82 -10.94
C GLY A 682 21.86 -13.78 -11.24
N ALA A 683 23.01 -14.21 -11.79
CA ALA A 683 24.06 -13.29 -12.21
C ALA A 683 23.61 -12.32 -13.32
N LEU A 684 22.91 -12.82 -14.35
CA LEU A 684 22.39 -12.01 -15.45
C LEU A 684 21.35 -11.00 -14.94
N ALA A 685 20.43 -11.42 -14.06
CA ALA A 685 19.43 -10.54 -13.47
C ALA A 685 20.06 -9.37 -12.69
N GLN A 686 21.13 -9.62 -11.93
CA GLN A 686 21.84 -8.55 -11.21
C GLN A 686 22.58 -7.59 -12.15
N LEU A 687 23.14 -8.10 -13.25
CA LEU A 687 23.86 -7.28 -14.23
C LEU A 687 22.91 -6.45 -15.10
N GLU A 688 21.72 -6.97 -15.41
CA GLU A 688 20.65 -6.24 -16.08
C GLU A 688 20.20 -5.05 -15.23
N LYS A 689 19.84 -5.29 -13.96
CA LYS A 689 19.55 -4.24 -12.98
C LYS A 689 20.68 -3.21 -12.86
N LEU A 690 21.94 -3.65 -12.92
CA LEU A 690 23.10 -2.74 -12.90
C LEU A 690 23.13 -1.82 -14.12
N THR A 691 22.93 -2.37 -15.32
CA THR A 691 22.97 -1.59 -16.57
C THR A 691 21.74 -0.71 -16.78
N GLU A 692 20.59 -1.08 -16.23
CA GLU A 692 19.39 -0.23 -16.18
C GLU A 692 19.64 1.01 -15.33
N ARG A 693 20.20 0.82 -14.12
CA ARG A 693 20.50 1.92 -13.19
C ARG A 693 21.69 2.77 -13.63
N ASN A 694 22.72 2.15 -14.19
CA ASN A 694 23.86 2.85 -14.78
C ASN A 694 24.08 2.44 -16.25
N PRO A 695 23.39 3.11 -17.20
CA PRO A 695 23.56 2.89 -18.64
C PRO A 695 24.97 3.24 -19.18
N MET A 696 25.84 3.80 -18.34
CA MET A 696 27.24 4.11 -18.64
C MET A 696 28.22 3.04 -18.12
N SER A 697 27.74 1.96 -17.49
CA SER A 697 28.60 0.91 -16.95
C SER A 697 29.11 -0.05 -18.03
N HIS A 698 30.21 0.31 -18.69
CA HIS A 698 30.88 -0.56 -19.67
C HIS A 698 31.23 -1.95 -19.09
N ARG A 699 31.64 -2.01 -17.82
CA ARG A 699 31.97 -3.28 -17.14
C ARG A 699 30.74 -4.16 -16.89
N GLY A 700 29.57 -3.57 -16.67
CA GLY A 700 28.30 -4.26 -16.51
C GLY A 700 27.90 -4.98 -17.79
N TYR A 701 27.82 -4.23 -18.89
CA TYR A 701 27.53 -4.77 -20.22
C TYR A 701 28.52 -5.87 -20.63
N ARG A 702 29.83 -5.64 -20.44
CA ARG A 702 30.84 -6.66 -20.75
C ARG A 702 30.64 -7.92 -19.95
N ARG A 703 30.42 -7.81 -18.64
CA ARG A 703 30.28 -9.00 -17.78
C ARG A 703 28.98 -9.74 -18.07
N TRP A 704 27.88 -9.03 -18.32
CA TRP A 704 26.61 -9.63 -18.74
C TRP A 704 26.80 -10.47 -20.00
N ALA A 705 27.48 -9.91 -21.00
CA ALA A 705 27.75 -10.62 -22.24
C ALA A 705 28.64 -11.85 -22.05
N GLN A 706 29.66 -11.76 -21.20
CA GLN A 706 30.52 -12.90 -20.87
C GLN A 706 29.71 -14.03 -20.21
N VAL A 707 28.90 -13.71 -19.19
CA VAL A 707 28.05 -14.70 -18.50
C VAL A 707 27.07 -15.33 -19.47
N ARG A 708 26.41 -14.52 -20.32
CA ARG A 708 25.46 -15.00 -21.32
C ARG A 708 26.12 -15.91 -22.35
N ALA A 709 27.24 -15.49 -22.94
CA ALA A 709 27.96 -16.27 -23.93
C ALA A 709 28.53 -17.59 -23.38
N MET A 710 29.01 -17.60 -22.13
CA MET A 710 29.47 -18.83 -21.47
C MET A 710 28.36 -19.87 -21.28
N ASN A 711 27.11 -19.43 -21.17
CA ASN A 711 25.92 -20.25 -20.93
C ASN A 711 24.96 -20.31 -22.14
N ALA A 712 25.41 -19.87 -23.31
CA ALA A 712 24.58 -19.77 -24.51
C ALA A 712 24.00 -21.13 -24.93
N SER A 713 22.68 -21.17 -25.13
CA SER A 713 21.96 -22.37 -25.62
C SER A 713 21.76 -22.34 -27.14
N GLY A 714 21.95 -21.19 -27.77
CA GLY A 714 21.76 -20.99 -29.19
C GLY A 714 22.45 -19.74 -29.73
N ARG A 715 22.19 -19.45 -31.01
CA ARG A 715 22.73 -18.30 -31.72
C ARG A 715 22.25 -16.97 -31.14
N ASP A 716 20.97 -16.89 -30.77
CA ASP A 716 20.34 -15.67 -30.24
C ASP A 716 21.04 -15.16 -28.97
N ASP A 717 21.50 -16.06 -28.09
CA ASP A 717 22.26 -15.69 -26.89
C ASP A 717 23.63 -15.08 -27.22
N LEU A 718 24.27 -15.58 -28.29
CA LEU A 718 25.54 -15.06 -28.76
C LEU A 718 25.36 -13.71 -29.46
N GLU A 719 24.30 -13.54 -30.24
CA GLU A 719 23.97 -12.26 -30.87
C GLU A 719 23.66 -11.19 -29.82
N ALA A 720 22.86 -11.51 -28.80
CA ALA A 720 22.63 -10.61 -27.67
C ALA A 720 23.93 -10.26 -26.91
N ALA A 721 24.85 -11.22 -26.74
CA ALA A 721 26.16 -10.96 -26.15
C ALA A 721 27.03 -10.02 -27.00
N VAL A 722 26.95 -10.11 -28.34
CA VAL A 722 27.62 -9.16 -29.25
C VAL A 722 27.07 -7.75 -29.05
N GLU A 723 25.75 -7.57 -29.05
CA GLU A 723 25.12 -6.24 -28.85
C GLU A 723 25.59 -5.59 -27.54
N ALA A 724 25.56 -6.34 -26.44
CA ALA A 724 26.02 -5.84 -25.15
C ALA A 724 27.53 -5.51 -25.14
N LEU A 725 28.37 -6.30 -25.80
CA LEU A 725 29.81 -6.02 -25.89
C LEU A 725 30.13 -4.83 -26.80
N GLU A 726 29.40 -4.64 -27.89
CA GLU A 726 29.52 -3.46 -28.74
C GLU A 726 29.14 -2.21 -27.96
N ARG A 727 28.07 -2.28 -27.17
CA ARG A 727 27.70 -1.20 -26.23
C ARG A 727 28.80 -0.93 -25.20
N ALA A 728 29.41 -1.97 -24.62
CA ALA A 728 30.53 -1.81 -23.70
C ALA A 728 31.74 -1.12 -24.36
N LEU A 729 32.04 -1.46 -25.62
CA LEU A 729 33.13 -0.88 -26.40
C LEU A 729 32.84 0.58 -26.80
N GLU A 730 31.59 0.93 -27.13
CA GLU A 730 31.20 2.32 -27.37
C GLU A 730 31.44 3.20 -26.12
N LEU A 731 31.11 2.67 -24.95
CA LEU A 731 31.28 3.36 -23.67
C LEU A 731 32.76 3.45 -23.25
N ASN A 732 33.57 2.44 -23.58
CA ASN A 732 35.01 2.42 -23.30
C ASN A 732 35.84 1.83 -24.47
N PRO A 733 36.16 2.64 -25.49
CA PRO A 733 36.83 2.16 -26.70
C PRO A 733 38.28 1.68 -26.51
N GLU A 734 38.93 2.08 -25.42
CA GLU A 734 40.32 1.74 -25.12
C GLU A 734 40.44 0.37 -24.41
N GLU A 735 39.32 -0.22 -23.98
CA GLU A 735 39.33 -1.44 -23.19
C GLU A 735 39.51 -2.70 -24.06
N THR A 736 40.67 -3.33 -23.94
CA THR A 736 40.99 -4.51 -24.75
C THR A 736 40.21 -5.77 -24.38
N GLY A 737 39.69 -5.87 -23.15
CA GLY A 737 38.92 -7.04 -22.71
C GLY A 737 37.59 -7.21 -23.45
N SER A 738 36.93 -6.10 -23.82
CA SER A 738 35.69 -6.12 -24.62
C SER A 738 35.96 -6.58 -26.05
N LEU A 739 37.06 -6.11 -26.67
CA LEU A 739 37.49 -6.56 -28.00
C LEU A 739 37.86 -8.06 -28.03
N ILE A 740 38.54 -8.56 -27.00
CA ILE A 740 38.85 -9.99 -26.88
C ILE A 740 37.56 -10.79 -26.73
N SER A 741 36.66 -10.38 -25.83
CA SER A 741 35.38 -11.06 -25.61
C SER A 741 34.51 -11.08 -26.87
N LEU A 742 34.46 -9.97 -27.64
CA LEU A 742 33.77 -9.94 -28.92
C LEU A 742 34.36 -10.95 -29.89
N GLY A 743 35.69 -10.95 -30.06
CA GLY A 743 36.36 -11.91 -30.92
C GLY A 743 36.13 -13.36 -30.50
N GLU A 744 36.00 -13.64 -29.20
CA GLU A 744 35.62 -14.96 -28.69
C GLU A 744 34.19 -15.34 -29.10
N VAL A 745 33.23 -14.42 -28.97
CA VAL A 745 31.83 -14.66 -29.34
C VAL A 745 31.66 -14.82 -30.86
N ASP A 746 32.37 -14.03 -31.67
CA ASP A 746 32.39 -14.17 -33.14
C ASP A 746 32.89 -15.55 -33.56
N LEU A 747 33.95 -16.03 -32.91
CA LEU A 747 34.47 -17.39 -33.14
C LEU A 747 33.43 -18.46 -32.82
N MET A 748 32.60 -18.24 -31.79
CA MET A 748 31.49 -19.13 -31.45
C MET A 748 30.33 -19.05 -32.44
N LEU A 749 30.10 -17.88 -33.05
CA LEU A 749 29.16 -17.66 -34.15
C LEU A 749 29.66 -18.19 -35.50
N GLY A 750 30.95 -18.52 -35.61
CA GLY A 750 31.60 -18.93 -36.85
C GLY A 750 32.03 -17.77 -37.76
N ASP A 751 32.05 -16.53 -37.25
CA ASP A 751 32.53 -15.35 -37.98
C ASP A 751 34.03 -15.13 -37.76
N ASP A 752 34.83 -15.90 -38.51
CA ASP A 752 36.28 -15.78 -38.47
C ASP A 752 36.81 -14.43 -38.96
N ALA A 753 36.03 -13.70 -39.78
CA ALA A 753 36.45 -12.41 -40.32
C ALA A 753 36.27 -11.30 -39.28
N GLY A 754 35.08 -11.23 -38.67
CA GLY A 754 34.81 -10.31 -37.56
C GLY A 754 35.73 -10.56 -36.37
N ALA A 755 35.95 -11.84 -36.01
CA ALA A 755 36.86 -12.20 -34.92
C ALA A 755 38.30 -11.67 -35.17
N GLU A 756 38.83 -11.86 -36.38
CA GLU A 756 40.18 -11.42 -36.72
C GLU A 756 40.33 -9.89 -36.63
N GLU A 757 39.35 -9.14 -37.12
CA GLU A 757 39.37 -7.66 -37.04
C GLU A 757 39.41 -7.15 -35.59
N ARG A 758 38.52 -7.68 -34.74
CA ARG A 758 38.40 -7.27 -33.34
C ARG A 758 39.63 -7.68 -32.52
N LEU A 759 40.14 -8.90 -32.72
CA LEU A 759 41.34 -9.39 -32.03
C LEU A 759 42.62 -8.69 -32.53
N GLU A 760 42.71 -8.34 -33.82
CA GLU A 760 43.82 -7.53 -34.33
C GLU A 760 43.82 -6.15 -33.68
N TRP A 761 42.66 -5.53 -33.52
CA TRP A 761 42.53 -4.29 -32.77
C TRP A 761 42.99 -4.47 -31.32
N ALA A 762 42.53 -5.50 -30.61
CA ALA A 762 42.97 -5.78 -29.24
C ALA A 762 44.50 -5.89 -29.13
N CYS A 763 45.15 -6.63 -30.03
CA CYS A 763 46.60 -6.81 -30.07
C CYS A 763 47.36 -5.51 -30.37
N ARG A 764 46.81 -4.63 -31.22
CA ARG A 764 47.42 -3.33 -31.54
C ARG A 764 47.33 -2.37 -30.36
N SER A 765 46.19 -2.37 -29.66
CA SER A 765 45.95 -1.50 -28.50
C SER A 765 46.73 -1.96 -27.26
N ASN A 766 46.87 -3.27 -27.06
CA ASN A 766 47.55 -3.84 -25.90
C ASN A 766 48.53 -4.96 -26.30
N PRO A 767 49.85 -4.69 -26.27
CA PRO A 767 50.88 -5.70 -26.55
C PRO A 767 50.89 -6.89 -25.57
N ARG A 768 50.15 -6.83 -24.45
CA ARG A 768 49.97 -7.93 -23.49
C ARG A 768 48.65 -8.68 -23.66
N ALA A 769 47.92 -8.48 -24.76
CA ALA A 769 46.67 -9.19 -25.07
C ALA A 769 46.93 -10.66 -25.48
N VAL A 770 47.24 -11.52 -24.51
CA VAL A 770 47.56 -12.95 -24.73
C VAL A 770 46.43 -13.66 -25.47
N GLY A 771 45.18 -13.50 -25.01
CA GLY A 771 44.00 -14.08 -25.67
C GLY A 771 43.84 -13.58 -27.10
N GLY A 772 44.11 -12.29 -27.35
CA GLY A 772 44.13 -11.69 -28.68
C GLY A 772 45.07 -12.42 -29.64
N PHE A 773 46.35 -12.54 -29.28
CA PHE A 773 47.34 -13.20 -30.14
C PHE A 773 47.05 -14.71 -30.31
N PHE A 774 46.65 -15.39 -29.24
CA PHE A 774 46.35 -16.82 -29.28
C PHE A 774 45.17 -17.14 -30.19
N LEU A 775 44.08 -16.38 -30.10
CA LEU A 775 42.87 -16.61 -30.90
C LEU A 775 43.07 -16.23 -32.37
N ARG A 776 43.88 -15.20 -32.68
CA ARG A 776 44.32 -14.93 -34.05
C ARG A 776 45.16 -16.06 -34.63
N ALA A 777 46.07 -16.62 -33.81
CA ALA A 777 46.85 -17.77 -34.23
C ALA A 777 45.96 -18.99 -34.57
N TYR A 778 44.86 -19.18 -33.84
CA TYR A 778 43.85 -20.19 -34.12
C TYR A 778 43.10 -19.94 -35.43
N ILE A 779 42.73 -18.69 -35.73
CA ILE A 779 42.11 -18.30 -37.00
C ILE A 779 43.05 -18.60 -38.18
N SER A 780 44.32 -18.17 -38.11
CA SER A 780 45.31 -18.42 -39.15
C SER A 780 45.55 -19.93 -39.40
N TRP A 781 45.62 -20.72 -38.32
CA TRP A 781 45.73 -22.18 -38.43
C TRP A 781 44.53 -22.81 -39.14
N ARG A 782 43.29 -22.43 -38.78
CA ARG A 782 42.07 -22.92 -39.47
C ARG A 782 42.02 -22.56 -40.95
N ARG A 783 42.60 -21.42 -41.33
CA ARG A 783 42.72 -20.98 -42.74
C ARG A 783 43.86 -21.66 -43.52
N GLY A 784 44.66 -22.49 -42.86
CA GLY A 784 45.79 -23.19 -43.46
C GLY A 784 47.10 -22.38 -43.53
N ASP A 785 47.17 -21.23 -42.86
CA ASP A 785 48.38 -20.42 -42.74
C ASP A 785 49.16 -20.78 -41.46
N GLY A 786 49.86 -21.92 -41.52
CA GLY A 786 50.63 -22.41 -40.38
C GLY A 786 51.82 -21.51 -40.01
N ALA A 787 52.40 -20.80 -40.98
CA ALA A 787 53.54 -19.91 -40.72
C ALA A 787 53.12 -18.70 -39.89
N GLU A 788 51.98 -18.08 -40.24
CA GLU A 788 51.42 -16.97 -39.49
C GLU A 788 50.90 -17.41 -38.11
N SER A 789 50.30 -18.61 -38.02
CA SER A 789 49.85 -19.18 -36.76
C SER A 789 51.00 -19.34 -35.75
N VAL A 790 52.14 -19.89 -36.17
CA VAL A 790 53.33 -20.04 -35.31
C VAL A 790 53.84 -18.67 -34.86
N ARG A 791 53.93 -17.69 -35.77
CA ARG A 791 54.36 -16.32 -35.45
C ARG A 791 53.48 -15.67 -34.38
N LEU A 792 52.16 -15.87 -34.47
CA LEU A 792 51.20 -15.33 -33.51
C LEU A 792 51.22 -16.08 -32.17
N LEU A 793 51.48 -17.39 -32.15
CA LEU A 793 51.72 -18.14 -30.90
C LEU A 793 52.99 -17.64 -30.19
N GLU A 794 54.07 -17.36 -30.93
CA GLU A 794 55.27 -16.75 -30.36
C GLU A 794 54.97 -15.36 -29.76
N ALA A 795 54.20 -14.52 -30.47
CA ALA A 795 53.74 -13.23 -29.95
C ALA A 795 52.86 -13.39 -28.68
N ALA A 796 51.98 -14.39 -28.63
CA ALA A 796 51.19 -14.70 -27.43
C ALA A 796 52.08 -15.10 -26.25
N ARG A 797 53.18 -15.84 -26.52
CA ARG A 797 54.18 -16.21 -25.49
C ARG A 797 54.94 -15.00 -24.98
N GLU A 798 55.34 -14.09 -25.87
CA GLU A 798 56.00 -12.84 -25.49
C GLU A 798 55.05 -11.94 -24.67
N ALA A 799 53.78 -11.87 -25.04
CA ALA A 799 52.74 -11.12 -24.33
C ALA A 799 52.54 -11.59 -22.87
N ARG A 800 52.74 -12.88 -22.57
CA ARG A 800 52.70 -13.43 -21.19
C ARG A 800 53.84 -12.93 -20.29
N GLY A 801 54.92 -12.41 -20.87
CA GLY A 801 56.08 -11.89 -20.14
C GLY A 801 57.11 -12.96 -19.74
N SER A 802 58.34 -12.51 -19.45
CA SER A 802 59.50 -13.38 -19.21
C SER A 802 59.45 -14.21 -17.91
N GLU A 803 58.54 -13.89 -17.00
CA GLU A 803 58.38 -14.58 -15.71
C GLU A 803 57.35 -15.71 -15.75
N TRP A 804 56.57 -15.82 -16.84
CA TRP A 804 55.55 -16.84 -16.98
C TRP A 804 56.15 -18.24 -17.14
N LYS A 805 55.58 -19.22 -16.43
CA LYS A 805 55.91 -20.64 -16.55
C LYS A 805 54.64 -21.46 -16.79
N PRO A 806 54.70 -22.57 -17.55
CA PRO A 806 53.56 -23.46 -17.74
C PRO A 806 53.16 -24.13 -16.41
N GLU A 807 51.88 -24.48 -16.31
CA GLU A 807 51.29 -25.14 -15.15
C GLU A 807 52.02 -26.47 -14.88
N GLY A 808 52.54 -26.65 -13.65
CA GLY A 808 53.36 -27.82 -13.28
C GLY A 808 54.89 -27.64 -13.44
N ALA A 809 55.38 -26.50 -13.91
CA ALA A 809 56.81 -26.20 -13.91
C ALA A 809 57.33 -25.93 -12.48
N ALA A 810 58.38 -26.63 -12.06
CA ALA A 810 58.99 -26.41 -10.75
C ALA A 810 59.55 -24.98 -10.62
N ALA A 811 59.07 -24.24 -9.61
CA ALA A 811 59.66 -22.97 -9.19
C ALA A 811 59.88 -22.99 -7.67
N GLU A 812 61.11 -22.67 -7.28
CA GLU A 812 61.50 -22.26 -5.94
C GLU A 812 60.94 -20.85 -5.69
N GLY A 813 60.24 -20.64 -4.56
CA GLY A 813 59.74 -19.34 -4.15
C GLY A 813 58.26 -19.11 -4.48
N ASP A 814 57.41 -19.49 -3.54
CA ASP A 814 55.96 -19.35 -3.56
C ASP A 814 55.55 -17.87 -3.43
N VAL A 815 55.47 -17.14 -4.55
CA VAL A 815 54.71 -15.91 -4.62
C VAL A 815 53.29 -16.30 -5.03
N LYS A 816 52.40 -16.28 -4.04
CA LYS A 816 50.97 -16.56 -4.14
C LYS A 816 50.37 -16.16 -5.50
N ALA A 817 49.80 -17.16 -6.17
CA ALA A 817 48.88 -16.99 -7.27
C ALA A 817 47.81 -15.94 -6.95
N ARG A 818 47.62 -14.99 -7.88
CA ARG A 818 46.38 -14.26 -8.23
C ARG A 818 46.76 -13.04 -9.08
N MET A 819 47.28 -13.28 -10.28
CA MET A 819 47.00 -12.34 -11.38
C MET A 819 45.64 -12.76 -11.93
N HIS A 820 44.74 -11.78 -12.14
CA HIS A 820 43.36 -11.99 -12.58
C HIS A 820 43.24 -13.13 -13.60
N GLN A 821 42.50 -14.18 -13.25
CA GLN A 821 41.98 -15.11 -14.26
C GLN A 821 40.85 -14.37 -14.97
N GLU A 822 41.04 -14.14 -16.26
CA GLU A 822 39.99 -13.61 -17.13
C GLU A 822 38.90 -14.67 -17.26
N GLU A 823 37.65 -14.30 -16.99
CA GLU A 823 36.51 -15.19 -17.07
C GLU A 823 35.66 -14.81 -18.29
N SER A 824 36.06 -15.33 -19.45
CA SER A 824 35.37 -15.16 -20.74
C SER A 824 35.20 -16.52 -21.45
N PRO A 825 34.33 -16.63 -22.49
CA PRO A 825 33.95 -17.91 -23.08
C PRO A 825 35.11 -18.83 -23.50
N LEU A 826 36.19 -18.26 -24.04
CA LEU A 826 37.35 -19.02 -24.52
C LEU A 826 38.61 -18.80 -23.66
N ALA A 827 38.50 -18.04 -22.56
CA ALA A 827 39.59 -17.72 -21.64
C ALA A 827 40.43 -18.94 -21.25
N ARG A 828 39.75 -20.01 -20.83
CA ARG A 828 40.39 -21.23 -20.35
C ARG A 828 41.42 -21.79 -21.32
N TYR A 829 41.18 -21.70 -22.63
CA TYR A 829 42.05 -22.32 -23.64
C TYR A 829 43.40 -21.62 -23.73
N TRP A 830 43.38 -20.29 -23.76
CA TRP A 830 44.59 -19.51 -23.85
C TRP A 830 45.23 -19.25 -22.48
N GLN A 831 44.53 -19.47 -21.36
CA GLN A 831 45.11 -19.43 -20.01
C GLN A 831 45.87 -20.71 -19.66
N THR A 832 45.27 -21.88 -19.93
CA THR A 832 45.88 -23.20 -19.63
C THR A 832 46.83 -23.69 -20.74
N TRP A 833 46.98 -22.94 -21.83
CA TRP A 833 47.97 -23.25 -22.88
C TRP A 833 49.39 -23.29 -22.29
N ASP A 834 50.13 -24.34 -22.64
CA ASP A 834 51.47 -24.67 -22.10
C ASP A 834 52.62 -23.92 -22.76
N GLY A 835 52.32 -23.05 -23.73
CA GLY A 835 53.33 -22.27 -24.46
C GLY A 835 53.90 -23.00 -25.68
N THR A 836 53.37 -24.16 -26.07
CA THR A 836 53.82 -24.89 -27.26
C THR A 836 53.62 -24.06 -28.53
N PRO A 837 54.64 -23.91 -29.40
CA PRO A 837 54.51 -23.21 -30.68
C PRO A 837 53.86 -24.09 -31.76
N ASP A 838 53.57 -25.36 -31.47
CA ASP A 838 52.92 -26.30 -32.40
C ASP A 838 51.40 -26.08 -32.45
N PRO A 839 50.84 -25.54 -33.56
CA PRO A 839 49.43 -25.20 -33.66
C PRO A 839 48.48 -26.39 -33.45
N ASP A 840 48.82 -27.58 -33.94
CA ASP A 840 47.97 -28.76 -33.84
C ASP A 840 47.77 -29.19 -32.38
N THR A 841 48.85 -29.09 -31.57
CA THR A 841 48.79 -29.35 -30.13
C THR A 841 48.12 -28.19 -29.38
N ALA A 842 48.47 -26.93 -29.70
CA ALA A 842 47.96 -25.75 -29.02
C ALA A 842 46.43 -25.61 -29.14
N PHE A 843 45.87 -25.93 -30.31
CA PHE A 843 44.46 -25.69 -30.60
C PHE A 843 43.56 -26.91 -30.50
N ALA A 844 44.08 -28.12 -30.25
CA ALA A 844 43.29 -29.35 -30.24
C ALA A 844 42.03 -29.26 -29.35
N ALA A 845 42.14 -28.67 -28.16
CA ALA A 845 41.01 -28.53 -27.23
C ALA A 845 40.01 -27.44 -27.67
N LEU A 846 40.50 -26.33 -28.20
CA LEU A 846 39.68 -25.22 -28.71
C LEU A 846 38.93 -25.64 -29.98
N HIS A 847 39.61 -26.33 -30.90
CA HIS A 847 39.03 -26.83 -32.13
C HIS A 847 37.93 -27.87 -31.88
N ARG A 848 38.05 -28.72 -30.86
CA ARG A 848 36.94 -29.62 -30.46
C ARG A 848 35.69 -28.87 -29.99
N ARG A 849 35.83 -27.65 -29.47
CA ARG A 849 34.71 -26.83 -28.98
C ARG A 849 34.04 -26.00 -30.06
N LEU A 850 34.83 -25.49 -31.01
CA LEU A 850 34.40 -24.55 -32.05
C LEU A 850 34.31 -25.15 -33.46
N GLY A 851 34.97 -26.27 -33.72
CA GLY A 851 34.93 -26.95 -35.01
C GLY A 851 33.53 -27.52 -35.29
N PRO A 852 33.19 -27.76 -36.58
CA PRO A 852 31.92 -28.39 -36.92
C PRO A 852 31.80 -29.71 -36.13
N ALA A 853 30.67 -29.87 -35.42
CA ALA A 853 30.35 -31.13 -34.78
C ALA A 853 30.47 -32.23 -35.84
N GLY A 854 31.41 -33.16 -35.63
CA GLY A 854 31.78 -34.16 -36.62
C GLY A 854 30.56 -34.87 -37.18
N SER A 855 30.53 -34.93 -38.51
CA SER A 855 29.78 -35.89 -39.34
C SER A 855 29.83 -37.32 -38.82
#